data_AF-A0A1G0GG74-F1
#
_entry.id   AF-A0A1G0GG74-F1
#
_cell.length_a   1.000
_cell.length_b   1.000
_cell.length_c   1.000
_cell.angle_alpha   90.00
_cell.angle_beta   90.00
_cell.angle_gamma   90.00
#
_symmetry.space_group_name_H-M   'P 1'
#
loop_
_entity.id
_entity.type
_entity.pdbx_description
1 polymer ?
#
loop_
_entity_poly.entity_id
_entity_poly.type
_entity_poly.pdbx_seq_one_letter_code
_entity_poly.pdbx_strand_id
1 'polypeptide(L)'
;MDTRNTIDYVENNKKINHTGDLTIKGDIGEYAEIHIQDGSLNIAGNIKQGTKITLSLSKELLLEINPTATGTTPYVHSMVMRGGMCSNNVYIGGDITIDNRIFIHDQQLEKLGDGKYKITPISNHPFANFLTKINPAFSRIKQAEQTSLATATIDGKSYVGKEIIVDGAEVVVDGNKNIAANSTVENKKSRGPIALTIYNNVEDDVTITSDAQIHIDGNIGKSCSITSLRDGVQAKNLGKGTKINAYNKISVARVDDDCELKSQYAGIYATNLQNNVTVDANKDIVVYENIGHACTLDSEYGGLVATHVGKQSTIRANKNIRVKNVDTDTSLTSTYGELNGNNIGNNVTIKANKDVTLNKVACKCFLDSEYKDITIQQEVLDNNRLSANKSISIGSIGNDNHITSEYGKIMIANTSGTHNIVNANKDINAKNIGERSIFTSTYGAVTADHVGSKVTINANKNITIQGTYPSNAKFHSTYGKIFKSPQATLLQAVNNNPILSHQEENYENDLQRALELSKAEYNKNHQTVPQQPIIQEKPGSIVNSSIFQSAPTNNIRFMPQKSDDDTPTPQEFTCPITHEIMTDPVLCLLDEQTYEKNAIEQWLNKERTAPFNRAPMQANQAVSNVLIKNRALQEAIENYCKVNPQTIVINSSKP
;
A
#
# COMPACT_ATOMS: atom_id res chain seq x y z
N MET A 1 11.45 -41.02 27.14
CA MET A 1 10.88 -39.71 26.83
C MET A 1 11.32 -38.79 27.93
N ASP A 2 12.20 -37.85 27.63
CA ASP A 2 12.73 -36.90 28.62
C ASP A 2 11.60 -35.92 28.97
N THR A 3 11.09 -35.95 30.20
CA THR A 3 9.93 -35.17 30.64
C THR A 3 10.30 -33.72 31.01
N ARG A 4 11.53 -33.30 30.71
CA ARG A 4 11.99 -31.94 30.94
C ARG A 4 11.64 -31.09 29.72
N ASN A 5 10.77 -30.09 29.93
CA ASN A 5 10.52 -29.04 28.94
C ASN A 5 11.72 -28.07 28.80
N THR A 6 12.89 -28.46 29.31
CA THR A 6 14.10 -27.63 29.33
C THR A 6 15.35 -28.49 29.27
N ILE A 7 16.24 -28.18 28.33
CA ILE A 7 17.54 -28.80 28.12
C ILE A 7 18.61 -27.72 28.28
N ASP A 8 19.72 -28.03 28.95
CA ASP A 8 20.78 -27.04 29.18
C ASP A 8 21.62 -26.78 27.92
N TYR A 9 22.01 -27.81 27.16
CA TYR A 9 22.68 -27.70 25.85
C TYR A 9 22.48 -28.99 25.04
N VAL A 10 22.78 -28.98 23.73
CA VAL A 10 22.73 -30.17 22.86
C VAL A 10 24.14 -30.49 22.36
N GLU A 11 24.58 -31.74 22.53
CA GLU A 11 25.88 -32.21 22.07
C GLU A 11 25.95 -32.36 20.55
N ASN A 12 27.17 -32.36 19.99
CA ASN A 12 27.39 -32.60 18.56
C ASN A 12 26.80 -33.95 18.12
N ASN A 13 26.23 -34.00 16.91
CA ASN A 13 25.58 -35.17 16.32
C ASN A 13 24.40 -35.75 17.13
N LYS A 14 23.94 -35.05 18.17
CA LYS A 14 22.85 -35.53 19.02
C LYS A 14 21.52 -35.40 18.28
N LYS A 15 20.69 -36.43 18.40
CA LYS A 15 19.30 -36.41 17.94
C LYS A 15 18.35 -36.22 19.10
N ILE A 16 17.43 -35.27 18.97
CA ILE A 16 16.37 -34.98 19.94
C ILE A 16 15.03 -35.08 19.22
N ASN A 17 14.13 -35.89 19.78
CA ASN A 17 12.73 -35.92 19.37
C ASN A 17 11.90 -35.57 20.60
N HIS A 18 11.07 -34.53 20.50
CA HIS A 18 10.26 -34.02 21.62
C HIS A 18 8.84 -33.69 21.16
N THR A 19 7.87 -33.85 22.04
CA THR A 19 6.47 -33.47 21.80
C THR A 19 6.05 -32.44 22.83
N GLY A 20 5.41 -31.36 22.37
CA GLY A 20 5.09 -30.21 23.20
C GLY A 20 6.23 -29.18 23.26
N ASP A 21 6.09 -28.20 24.15
CA ASP A 21 7.02 -27.07 24.20
C ASP A 21 8.40 -27.50 24.74
N LEU A 22 9.46 -26.99 24.12
CA LEU A 22 10.84 -27.23 24.51
C LEU A 22 11.63 -25.93 24.60
N THR A 23 12.42 -25.78 25.67
CA THR A 23 13.41 -24.71 25.82
C THR A 23 14.82 -25.29 25.86
N ILE A 24 15.75 -24.77 25.08
CA ILE A 24 17.17 -25.10 25.11
C ILE A 24 17.92 -23.86 25.58
N LYS A 25 18.55 -23.91 26.76
CA LYS A 25 19.18 -22.74 27.39
C LYS A 25 20.54 -22.37 26.78
N GLY A 26 21.24 -23.35 26.24
CA GLY A 26 22.59 -23.22 25.71
C GLY A 26 22.66 -23.55 24.23
N ASP A 27 23.89 -23.75 23.75
CA ASP A 27 24.16 -23.99 22.33
C ASP A 27 23.62 -25.35 21.86
N ILE A 28 23.30 -25.41 20.57
CA ILE A 28 23.06 -26.66 19.86
C ILE A 28 24.31 -27.03 19.08
N GLY A 29 24.93 -28.15 19.45
CA GLY A 29 26.17 -28.65 18.87
C GLY A 29 26.10 -29.00 17.38
N GLU A 30 27.26 -29.11 16.76
CA GLU A 30 27.42 -29.33 15.32
C GLU A 30 26.70 -30.58 14.84
N TYR A 31 26.06 -30.49 13.68
CA TYR A 31 25.34 -31.62 13.04
C TYR A 31 24.26 -32.27 13.93
N ALA A 32 23.76 -31.57 14.95
CA ALA A 32 22.64 -32.06 15.74
C ALA A 32 21.34 -32.09 14.91
N GLU A 33 20.41 -32.96 15.30
CA GLU A 33 19.08 -33.05 14.69
C GLU A 33 18.02 -32.88 15.78
N ILE A 34 17.16 -31.87 15.64
CA ILE A 34 16.10 -31.57 16.61
C ILE A 34 14.75 -31.62 15.91
N HIS A 35 13.89 -32.53 16.36
CA HIS A 35 12.52 -32.65 15.88
C HIS A 35 11.54 -32.37 17.00
N ILE A 36 10.70 -31.35 16.83
CA ILE A 36 9.65 -30.95 17.76
C ILE A 36 8.29 -31.21 17.12
N GLN A 37 7.44 -31.95 17.81
CA GLN A 37 6.05 -32.18 17.43
C GLN A 37 5.11 -31.38 18.34
N ASP A 38 4.16 -30.66 17.76
CA ASP A 38 3.03 -30.04 18.48
C ASP A 38 3.45 -29.09 19.60
N GLY A 39 4.50 -28.30 19.36
CA GLY A 39 5.23 -27.56 20.39
C GLY A 39 5.95 -26.32 19.89
N SER A 40 6.16 -25.37 20.79
CA SER A 40 7.08 -24.26 20.58
C SER A 40 8.51 -24.68 20.88
N LEU A 41 9.48 -24.10 20.17
CA LEU A 41 10.90 -24.30 20.42
C LEU A 41 11.57 -22.96 20.72
N ASN A 42 12.15 -22.83 21.92
CA ASN A 42 12.92 -21.66 22.33
C ASN A 42 14.38 -22.04 22.51
N ILE A 43 15.29 -21.39 21.80
CA ILE A 43 16.73 -21.65 21.86
C ILE A 43 17.46 -20.37 22.25
N ALA A 44 18.06 -20.37 23.44
CA ALA A 44 18.79 -19.21 23.95
C ALA A 44 20.26 -19.15 23.49
N GLY A 45 20.87 -20.29 23.17
CA GLY A 45 22.24 -20.36 22.65
C GLY A 45 22.34 -20.28 21.12
N ASN A 46 23.57 -20.44 20.62
CA ASN A 46 23.85 -20.49 19.19
C ASN A 46 23.46 -21.84 18.59
N ILE A 47 23.12 -21.84 17.31
CA ILE A 47 22.99 -23.06 16.52
C ILE A 47 24.27 -23.28 15.73
N LYS A 48 24.99 -24.36 16.01
CA LYS A 48 26.26 -24.68 15.37
C LYS A 48 26.10 -25.25 13.97
N GLN A 49 27.20 -25.23 13.22
CA GLN A 49 27.25 -25.63 11.81
C GLN A 49 26.56 -26.97 11.52
N GLY A 50 25.85 -27.03 10.39
CA GLY A 50 25.27 -28.28 9.85
C GLY A 50 24.08 -28.84 10.64
N THR A 51 23.61 -28.14 11.67
CA THR A 51 22.45 -28.53 12.48
C THR A 51 21.17 -28.55 11.65
N LYS A 52 20.26 -29.49 11.97
CA LYS A 52 18.93 -29.59 11.38
C LYS A 52 17.85 -29.46 12.43
N ILE A 53 16.92 -28.54 12.22
CA ILE A 53 15.77 -28.33 13.11
C ILE A 53 14.48 -28.49 12.32
N THR A 54 13.56 -29.31 12.83
CA THR A 54 12.21 -29.48 12.29
C THR A 54 11.18 -29.27 13.39
N LEU A 55 10.22 -28.38 13.17
CA LEU A 55 9.06 -28.18 14.04
C LEU A 55 7.80 -28.47 13.22
N SER A 56 7.06 -29.49 13.61
CA SER A 56 5.86 -29.95 12.91
C SER A 56 4.63 -29.86 13.80
N LEU A 57 3.52 -29.40 13.22
CA LEU A 57 2.25 -29.28 13.93
C LEU A 57 1.23 -30.26 13.34
N SER A 58 0.56 -31.00 14.23
CA SER A 58 -0.52 -31.91 13.90
C SER A 58 -1.72 -31.13 13.36
N LYS A 59 -2.54 -31.81 12.56
CA LYS A 59 -3.75 -31.20 11.99
C LYS A 59 -4.71 -30.75 13.09
N GLU A 60 -4.80 -31.52 14.16
CA GLU A 60 -5.63 -31.25 15.32
C GLU A 60 -5.20 -29.94 15.99
N LEU A 61 -3.90 -29.76 16.22
CA LEU A 61 -3.38 -28.53 16.84
C LEU A 61 -3.46 -27.33 15.88
N LEU A 62 -3.24 -27.55 14.59
CA LEU A 62 -3.44 -26.52 13.56
C LEU A 62 -4.89 -26.03 13.52
N LEU A 63 -5.87 -26.92 13.72
CA LEU A 63 -7.29 -26.56 13.81
C LEU A 63 -7.63 -25.87 15.14
N GLU A 64 -6.94 -26.22 16.23
CA GLU A 64 -7.13 -25.58 17.55
C GLU A 64 -6.57 -24.14 17.56
N ILE A 65 -5.40 -23.91 16.96
CA ILE A 65 -4.77 -22.57 16.89
C ILE A 65 -5.34 -21.69 15.75
N ASN A 66 -5.95 -22.30 14.73
CA ASN A 66 -6.63 -21.62 13.62
C ASN A 66 -7.99 -22.31 13.34
N PRO A 67 -9.06 -22.02 14.10
CA PRO A 67 -10.36 -22.68 13.96
C PRO A 67 -11.07 -22.43 12.62
N THR A 68 -10.51 -21.59 11.74
CA THR A 68 -11.00 -21.32 10.39
C THR A 68 -10.55 -22.34 9.33
N ALA A 69 -9.74 -23.35 9.68
CA ALA A 69 -9.13 -24.26 8.71
C ALA A 69 -9.94 -25.53 8.36
N THR A 70 -11.23 -25.61 8.67
CA THR A 70 -12.14 -26.60 8.07
C THR A 70 -13.32 -25.92 7.39
N GLY A 71 -13.30 -25.94 6.06
CA GLY A 71 -14.43 -25.60 5.23
C GLY A 71 -13.98 -24.90 3.98
N THR A 72 -14.12 -25.55 2.83
CA THR A 72 -14.35 -24.87 1.57
C THR A 72 -15.33 -23.73 1.81
N THR A 73 -14.86 -22.48 1.81
CA THR A 73 -15.76 -21.32 1.82
C THR A 73 -16.54 -21.36 0.51
N PRO A 74 -17.86 -21.58 0.52
CA PRO A 74 -18.66 -21.26 -0.65
C PRO A 74 -18.66 -19.74 -0.73
N TYR A 75 -18.05 -19.20 -1.79
CA TYR A 75 -18.27 -17.82 -2.20
C TYR A 75 -19.78 -17.62 -2.40
N VAL A 76 -20.43 -16.84 -1.53
CA VAL A 76 -21.75 -16.28 -1.82
C VAL A 76 -21.52 -14.88 -2.37
N HIS A 77 -21.70 -14.73 -3.69
CA HIS A 77 -21.92 -13.42 -4.28
C HIS A 77 -23.24 -12.86 -3.73
N SER A 78 -23.21 -11.77 -2.96
CA SER A 78 -24.42 -11.00 -2.69
C SER A 78 -24.57 -9.94 -3.79
N MET A 79 -25.40 -10.24 -4.80
CA MET A 79 -26.05 -9.21 -5.61
C MET A 79 -27.05 -8.47 -4.74
N VAL A 80 -26.90 -7.15 -4.61
CA VAL A 80 -27.93 -6.28 -4.03
C VAL A 80 -28.89 -5.85 -5.13
N MET A 81 -30.12 -6.34 -5.11
CA MET A 81 -31.25 -5.72 -5.82
C MET A 81 -31.94 -4.75 -4.85
N ARG A 82 -31.96 -3.46 -5.18
CA ARG A 82 -32.79 -2.46 -4.49
C ARG A 82 -34.24 -2.58 -4.95
N GLY A 83 -35.18 -2.66 -4.00
CA GLY A 83 -36.59 -2.30 -4.23
C GLY A 83 -37.57 -2.85 -3.20
N GLY A 84 -38.23 -1.96 -2.45
CA GLY A 84 -39.63 -2.12 -2.00
C GLY A 84 -39.95 -2.76 -0.63
N MET A 85 -40.24 -1.89 0.35
CA MET A 85 -41.22 -2.00 1.46
C MET A 85 -41.17 -3.13 2.51
N CYS A 86 -40.79 -2.70 3.73
CA CYS A 86 -41.26 -3.01 5.10
C CYS A 86 -41.59 -4.46 5.55
N SER A 87 -40.72 -5.02 6.40
CA SER A 87 -41.11 -5.69 7.67
C SER A 87 -39.92 -5.73 8.65
N ASN A 88 -40.17 -5.57 9.95
CA ASN A 88 -39.20 -5.32 11.03
C ASN A 88 -38.34 -6.54 11.43
N ASN A 89 -37.57 -7.13 10.51
CA ASN A 89 -36.54 -8.09 10.87
C ASN A 89 -35.17 -7.54 10.49
N VAL A 90 -34.40 -7.11 11.50
CA VAL A 90 -33.02 -6.66 11.32
C VAL A 90 -32.13 -7.90 11.26
N TYR A 91 -31.64 -8.23 10.08
CA TYR A 91 -30.52 -9.17 9.93
C TYR A 91 -29.25 -8.42 10.36
N ILE A 92 -28.64 -8.83 11.46
CA ILE A 92 -27.33 -8.30 11.89
C ILE A 92 -26.33 -9.43 11.73
N GLY A 93 -25.44 -9.31 10.74
CA GLY A 93 -24.24 -10.15 10.65
C GLY A 93 -23.17 -9.59 11.59
N GLY A 94 -22.56 -10.47 12.38
CA GLY A 94 -21.56 -10.11 13.40
C GLY A 94 -22.11 -10.17 14.83
N ASP A 95 -21.22 -10.03 15.80
CA ASP A 95 -21.56 -10.11 17.22
C ASP A 95 -22.52 -8.98 17.61
N ILE A 96 -23.68 -9.33 18.16
CA ILE A 96 -24.70 -8.36 18.56
C ILE A 96 -24.45 -7.99 20.01
N THR A 97 -24.50 -6.69 20.33
CA THR A 97 -24.45 -6.20 21.71
C THR A 97 -25.78 -5.58 22.10
N ILE A 98 -26.32 -5.99 23.24
CA ILE A 98 -27.57 -5.47 23.79
C ILE A 98 -27.33 -5.14 25.25
N ASP A 99 -27.50 -3.88 25.64
CA ASP A 99 -27.25 -3.38 27.00
C ASP A 99 -25.90 -3.88 27.57
N ASN A 100 -24.83 -3.79 26.77
CA ASN A 100 -23.47 -4.27 27.08
C ASN A 100 -23.27 -5.79 27.25
N ARG A 101 -24.22 -6.62 26.81
CA ARG A 101 -24.08 -8.09 26.77
C ARG A 101 -23.78 -8.56 25.34
N ILE A 102 -22.76 -9.39 25.14
CA ILE A 102 -22.21 -9.78 23.81
C ILE A 102 -22.75 -11.14 23.36
N PHE A 103 -23.45 -11.20 22.22
CA PHE A 103 -24.02 -12.41 21.61
C PHE A 103 -23.25 -12.77 20.32
N ILE A 104 -22.72 -13.99 20.20
CA ILE A 104 -21.77 -14.37 19.12
C ILE A 104 -22.35 -15.45 18.19
N HIS A 105 -22.13 -15.25 16.88
CA HIS A 105 -22.35 -16.11 15.70
C HIS A 105 -23.78 -16.45 15.23
N ASP A 106 -24.13 -15.90 14.06
CA ASP A 106 -25.08 -16.38 13.04
C ASP A 106 -26.47 -16.84 13.52
N GLN A 107 -27.10 -16.13 14.46
CA GLN A 107 -28.41 -16.54 14.99
C GLN A 107 -29.38 -15.40 15.18
N GLN A 108 -30.65 -15.72 14.94
CA GLN A 108 -31.71 -14.74 14.74
C GLN A 108 -32.18 -14.19 16.08
N LEU A 109 -32.09 -12.87 16.21
CA LEU A 109 -32.49 -12.10 17.36
C LEU A 109 -33.82 -11.39 17.08
N GLU A 110 -34.84 -11.71 17.88
CA GLU A 110 -36.14 -11.03 17.87
C GLU A 110 -36.28 -10.14 19.10
N LYS A 111 -36.64 -8.87 18.89
CA LYS A 111 -36.92 -7.92 19.99
C LYS A 111 -38.40 -7.99 20.36
N LEU A 112 -38.70 -8.42 21.59
CA LEU A 112 -40.08 -8.63 22.06
C LEU A 112 -40.69 -7.39 22.76
N GLY A 113 -39.90 -6.32 22.97
CA GLY A 113 -40.31 -5.11 23.69
C GLY A 113 -39.69 -5.01 25.10
N ASP A 114 -39.65 -3.81 25.70
CA ASP A 114 -39.21 -3.56 27.09
C ASP A 114 -37.88 -4.22 27.54
N GLY A 115 -36.85 -4.20 26.67
CA GLY A 115 -35.55 -4.79 27.01
C GLY A 115 -35.51 -6.32 27.00
N LYS A 116 -36.52 -6.96 26.38
CA LYS A 116 -36.64 -8.41 26.24
C LYS A 116 -36.30 -8.88 24.83
N TYR A 117 -35.50 -9.94 24.76
CA TYR A 117 -34.93 -10.45 23.52
C TYR A 117 -35.04 -11.96 23.44
N LYS A 118 -35.33 -12.48 22.24
CA LYS A 118 -35.46 -13.90 21.96
C LYS A 118 -34.48 -14.32 20.87
N ILE A 119 -33.77 -15.42 21.11
CA ILE A 119 -32.77 -15.98 20.20
C ILE A 119 -33.21 -17.39 19.79
N THR A 120 -33.27 -17.63 18.48
CA THR A 120 -33.65 -18.94 17.92
C THR A 120 -32.72 -19.38 16.78
N PRO A 121 -32.59 -20.70 16.54
CA PRO A 121 -31.74 -21.23 15.47
C PRO A 121 -32.27 -20.89 14.07
N ILE A 122 -31.36 -20.68 13.11
CA ILE A 122 -31.64 -20.26 11.72
C ILE A 122 -32.66 -21.15 11.00
N SER A 123 -32.69 -22.45 11.27
CA SER A 123 -33.55 -23.42 10.59
C SER A 123 -35.05 -23.22 10.84
N ASN A 124 -35.43 -22.44 11.85
CA ASN A 124 -36.83 -22.19 12.22
C ASN A 124 -37.39 -20.84 11.70
N HIS A 125 -36.66 -20.15 10.82
CA HIS A 125 -37.07 -18.85 10.28
C HIS A 125 -38.07 -18.95 9.12
N PRO A 126 -39.07 -18.05 9.02
CA PRO A 126 -40.01 -18.01 7.90
C PRO A 126 -39.35 -17.88 6.51
N PHE A 127 -38.15 -17.30 6.41
CA PHE A 127 -37.39 -17.16 5.16
C PHE A 127 -36.81 -18.49 4.65
N ALA A 128 -36.43 -19.42 5.53
CA ALA A 128 -35.96 -20.76 5.15
C ALA A 128 -37.09 -21.61 4.53
N ASN A 129 -38.32 -21.40 5.01
CA ASN A 129 -39.54 -22.00 4.45
C ASN A 129 -39.97 -21.37 3.10
N PHE A 130 -39.54 -20.15 2.81
CA PHE A 130 -39.77 -19.48 1.52
C PHE A 130 -38.79 -20.00 0.44
N LEU A 131 -37.50 -20.11 0.75
CA LEU A 131 -36.46 -20.60 -0.19
C LEU A 131 -36.71 -22.05 -0.67
N THR A 132 -37.23 -22.90 0.22
CA THR A 132 -37.57 -24.30 -0.11
C THR A 132 -38.80 -24.44 -1.02
N LYS A 133 -39.65 -23.40 -1.15
CA LYS A 133 -40.79 -23.37 -2.09
C LYS A 133 -40.40 -22.94 -3.51
N ILE A 134 -39.28 -22.23 -3.69
CA ILE A 134 -38.90 -21.59 -4.96
C ILE A 134 -37.91 -22.46 -5.74
N ASN A 135 -37.08 -23.27 -5.05
CA ASN A 135 -36.22 -24.23 -5.72
C ASN A 135 -36.02 -25.52 -4.88
N PRO A 136 -36.54 -26.68 -5.34
CA PRO A 136 -36.40 -27.95 -4.63
C PRO A 136 -34.95 -28.44 -4.48
N ALA A 137 -33.98 -27.90 -5.22
CA ALA A 137 -32.57 -28.30 -5.09
C ALA A 137 -31.94 -27.95 -3.73
N PHE A 138 -32.53 -27.00 -2.97
CA PHE A 138 -32.14 -26.72 -1.58
C PHE A 138 -32.62 -27.77 -0.57
N SER A 139 -33.41 -28.77 -1.00
CA SER A 139 -33.85 -29.88 -0.16
C SER A 139 -32.71 -30.81 0.29
N ARG A 140 -31.51 -30.76 -0.33
CA ARG A 140 -30.34 -31.52 0.16
C ARG A 140 -29.81 -31.03 1.51
N ILE A 141 -30.29 -29.88 2.00
CA ILE A 141 -30.01 -29.39 3.36
C ILE A 141 -30.95 -30.04 4.41
N LYS A 142 -32.03 -30.72 3.99
CA LYS A 142 -32.99 -31.37 4.92
C LYS A 142 -32.58 -32.75 5.46
N GLN A 143 -31.45 -33.32 5.04
CA GLN A 143 -31.01 -34.65 5.51
C GLN A 143 -29.92 -34.61 6.59
N ALA A 144 -29.76 -33.47 7.26
CA ALA A 144 -29.28 -33.47 8.63
C ALA A 144 -30.47 -33.10 9.52
N GLU A 145 -31.10 -34.08 10.16
CA GLU A 145 -31.76 -33.84 11.45
C GLU A 145 -30.68 -33.44 12.46
N GLN A 146 -30.13 -32.24 12.32
CA GLN A 146 -29.39 -31.61 13.38
C GLN A 146 -30.39 -30.79 14.15
N THR A 147 -30.59 -31.22 15.39
CA THR A 147 -31.00 -30.41 16.52
C THR A 147 -30.20 -29.10 16.53
N SER A 148 -30.63 -28.12 15.75
CA SER A 148 -30.06 -26.78 15.77
C SER A 148 -30.53 -26.16 17.08
N LEU A 149 -29.66 -26.17 18.08
CA LEU A 149 -29.85 -25.40 19.29
C LEU A 149 -29.26 -24.02 19.04
N ALA A 150 -29.95 -22.99 19.51
CA ALA A 150 -29.40 -21.68 19.60
C ALA A 150 -28.27 -21.68 20.63
N THR A 151 -27.24 -20.88 20.38
CA THR A 151 -26.06 -20.70 21.25
C THR A 151 -25.86 -19.21 21.46
N ALA A 152 -25.72 -18.78 22.71
CA ALA A 152 -25.51 -17.38 23.06
C ALA A 152 -24.51 -17.25 24.21
N THR A 153 -23.60 -16.29 24.13
CA THR A 153 -22.80 -15.87 25.28
C THR A 153 -23.48 -14.66 25.90
N ILE A 154 -23.60 -14.59 27.22
CA ILE A 154 -24.25 -13.49 27.94
C ILE A 154 -23.46 -13.28 29.23
N ASP A 155 -22.92 -12.09 29.44
CA ASP A 155 -22.02 -11.75 30.56
C ASP A 155 -20.86 -12.75 30.76
N GLY A 156 -20.27 -13.21 29.65
CA GLY A 156 -19.16 -14.17 29.66
C GLY A 156 -19.57 -15.62 29.96
N LYS A 157 -20.87 -15.93 30.04
CA LYS A 157 -21.40 -17.29 30.22
C LYS A 157 -22.08 -17.77 28.93
N SER A 158 -21.80 -19.00 28.51
CA SER A 158 -22.42 -19.59 27.32
C SER A 158 -23.70 -20.37 27.66
N TYR A 159 -24.73 -20.16 26.85
CA TYR A 159 -26.06 -20.74 26.95
C TYR A 159 -26.39 -21.46 25.63
N VAL A 160 -27.02 -22.63 25.72
CA VAL A 160 -27.39 -23.45 24.55
C VAL A 160 -28.79 -24.03 24.76
N GLY A 161 -29.72 -23.81 23.83
CA GLY A 161 -31.09 -24.34 23.89
C GLY A 161 -31.90 -24.06 22.62
N LYS A 162 -33.10 -24.61 22.51
CA LYS A 162 -34.00 -24.39 21.35
C LYS A 162 -34.51 -22.94 21.27
N GLU A 163 -34.63 -22.30 22.43
CA GLU A 163 -35.04 -20.91 22.60
C GLU A 163 -34.29 -20.30 23.80
N ILE A 164 -33.66 -19.15 23.59
CA ILE A 164 -33.00 -18.39 24.66
C ILE A 164 -33.68 -17.03 24.78
N ILE A 165 -34.21 -16.71 25.96
CA ILE A 165 -34.87 -15.44 26.25
C ILE A 165 -34.01 -14.66 27.25
N VAL A 166 -33.69 -13.42 26.91
CA VAL A 166 -33.01 -12.47 27.80
C VAL A 166 -34.01 -11.40 28.20
N ASP A 167 -34.22 -11.24 29.50
CA ASP A 167 -35.17 -10.29 30.08
C ASP A 167 -34.45 -9.49 31.18
N GLY A 168 -33.92 -8.32 30.80
CA GLY A 168 -33.02 -7.55 31.66
C GLY A 168 -31.81 -8.37 32.10
N ALA A 169 -31.68 -8.64 33.41
CA ALA A 169 -30.57 -9.41 33.98
C ALA A 169 -30.75 -10.94 33.87
N GLU A 170 -31.98 -11.43 33.66
CA GLU A 170 -32.29 -12.87 33.63
C GLU A 170 -32.08 -13.49 32.24
N VAL A 171 -31.60 -14.73 32.21
CA VAL A 171 -31.50 -15.56 30.99
C VAL A 171 -32.32 -16.83 31.22
N VAL A 172 -33.26 -17.09 30.32
CA VAL A 172 -34.13 -18.28 30.32
C VAL A 172 -33.80 -19.10 29.10
N VAL A 173 -33.48 -20.38 29.28
CA VAL A 173 -33.20 -21.31 28.18
C VAL A 173 -34.28 -22.39 28.18
N ASP A 174 -34.99 -22.53 27.07
CA ASP A 174 -36.09 -23.50 26.88
C ASP A 174 -37.16 -23.44 27.99
N GLY A 175 -37.47 -22.24 28.46
CA GLY A 175 -38.46 -21.99 29.52
C GLY A 175 -37.96 -22.18 30.96
N ASN A 176 -36.68 -22.56 31.17
CA ASN A 176 -36.10 -22.77 32.50
C ASN A 176 -35.19 -21.61 32.93
N LYS A 177 -35.47 -21.05 34.13
CA LYS A 177 -34.74 -19.90 34.71
C LYS A 177 -33.45 -20.25 35.46
N ASN A 178 -33.19 -21.53 35.74
CA ASN A 178 -32.08 -21.99 36.59
C ASN A 178 -31.28 -23.13 35.95
N ILE A 179 -30.72 -22.90 34.76
CA ILE A 179 -29.76 -23.83 34.17
C ILE A 179 -28.36 -23.37 34.60
N ALA A 180 -27.72 -24.15 35.47
CA ALA A 180 -26.36 -23.92 35.89
C ALA A 180 -25.44 -23.93 34.67
N ALA A 181 -24.48 -22.99 34.63
CA ALA A 181 -23.43 -22.95 33.63
C ALA A 181 -22.79 -24.35 33.50
N ASN A 182 -22.50 -24.79 32.27
CA ASN A 182 -21.66 -25.97 32.05
C ASN A 182 -20.26 -25.69 32.59
N SER A 183 -20.08 -25.89 33.90
CA SER A 183 -18.81 -25.86 34.59
C SER A 183 -18.14 -27.23 34.43
N THR A 184 -17.39 -27.40 33.35
CA THR A 184 -16.09 -28.09 33.29
C THR A 184 -15.46 -27.78 31.93
N VAL A 185 -15.00 -26.54 31.77
CA VAL A 185 -13.78 -26.31 31.02
C VAL A 185 -12.78 -25.98 32.11
N GLU A 186 -11.93 -26.95 32.46
CA GLU A 186 -10.64 -26.59 33.05
C GLU A 186 -10.10 -25.44 32.20
N ASN A 187 -9.72 -24.33 32.83
CA ASN A 187 -8.94 -23.29 32.17
C ASN A 187 -7.66 -23.95 31.63
N LYS A 188 -7.73 -24.55 30.43
CA LYS A 188 -6.56 -24.76 29.58
C LYS A 188 -6.04 -23.35 29.39
N LYS A 189 -4.95 -23.02 30.11
CA LYS A 189 -4.15 -21.80 29.87
C LYS A 189 -4.13 -21.58 28.37
N SER A 190 -4.57 -20.41 27.89
CA SER A 190 -4.45 -20.08 26.47
C SER A 190 -2.99 -20.31 26.09
N ARG A 191 -2.72 -21.32 25.28
CA ARG A 191 -1.37 -21.61 24.82
C ARG A 191 -0.94 -20.39 24.01
N GLY A 192 0.23 -19.83 24.32
CA GLY A 192 0.79 -18.72 23.53
C GLY A 192 0.95 -19.13 22.05
N PRO A 193 1.18 -18.17 21.15
CA PRO A 193 1.42 -18.49 19.74
C PRO A 193 2.58 -19.49 19.64
N ILE A 194 2.37 -20.57 18.89
CA ILE A 194 3.42 -21.56 18.67
C ILE A 194 4.44 -20.95 17.73
N ALA A 195 5.71 -20.96 18.14
CA ALA A 195 6.81 -20.39 17.36
C ALA A 195 8.10 -21.18 17.56
N LEU A 196 8.98 -21.06 16.58
CA LEU A 196 10.40 -21.40 16.68
C LEU A 196 11.18 -20.10 16.90
N THR A 197 11.70 -19.91 18.11
CA THR A 197 12.41 -18.70 18.51
C THR A 197 13.86 -19.02 18.82
N ILE A 198 14.79 -18.33 18.16
CA ILE A 198 16.23 -18.43 18.37
C ILE A 198 16.74 -17.05 18.76
N TYR A 199 17.22 -16.93 20.00
CA TYR A 199 17.65 -15.66 20.57
C TYR A 199 19.10 -15.28 20.20
N ASN A 200 19.83 -16.18 19.53
CA ASN A 200 21.24 -15.97 19.19
C ASN A 200 21.55 -16.36 17.74
N ASN A 201 22.83 -16.46 17.39
CA ASN A 201 23.25 -16.67 16.00
C ASN A 201 23.03 -18.11 15.52
N VAL A 202 22.81 -18.23 14.22
CA VAL A 202 22.79 -19.47 13.46
C VAL A 202 24.07 -19.50 12.63
N GLU A 203 24.90 -20.52 12.80
CA GLU A 203 26.12 -20.70 12.01
C GLU A 203 25.83 -21.26 10.61
N ASP A 204 26.89 -21.57 9.86
CA ASP A 204 26.81 -21.96 8.45
C ASP A 204 26.13 -23.33 8.24
N ASP A 205 25.60 -23.57 7.04
CA ASP A 205 25.04 -24.87 6.60
C ASP A 205 23.87 -25.40 7.46
N VAL A 206 23.24 -24.56 8.27
CA VAL A 206 22.08 -24.94 9.09
C VAL A 206 20.81 -25.04 8.25
N THR A 207 19.99 -26.07 8.53
CA THR A 207 18.65 -26.24 7.94
C THR A 207 17.57 -26.12 8.99
N ILE A 208 16.57 -25.27 8.77
CA ILE A 208 15.41 -25.10 9.64
C ILE A 208 14.13 -25.24 8.83
N THR A 209 13.23 -26.12 9.26
CA THR A 209 11.89 -26.27 8.69
C THR A 209 10.85 -26.16 9.80
N SER A 210 9.84 -25.31 9.63
CA SER A 210 8.80 -25.08 10.65
C SER A 210 7.41 -24.94 10.04
N ASP A 211 6.41 -25.58 10.65
CA ASP A 211 4.98 -25.29 10.44
C ASP A 211 4.49 -24.04 11.18
N ALA A 212 5.34 -23.42 11.99
CA ALA A 212 5.07 -22.25 12.81
C ALA A 212 5.96 -21.07 12.41
N GLN A 213 5.66 -19.88 12.94
CA GLN A 213 6.50 -18.70 12.77
C GLN A 213 7.95 -18.96 13.19
N ILE A 214 8.91 -18.49 12.39
CA ILE A 214 10.33 -18.54 12.69
C ILE A 214 10.80 -17.14 13.05
N HIS A 215 11.36 -17.00 14.25
CA HIS A 215 11.93 -15.76 14.75
C HIS A 215 13.38 -15.98 15.18
N ILE A 216 14.30 -15.24 14.57
CA ILE A 216 15.74 -15.33 14.83
C ILE A 216 16.27 -13.92 15.15
N ASP A 217 16.60 -13.68 16.41
CA ASP A 217 17.16 -12.38 16.84
C ASP A 217 18.61 -12.18 16.36
N GLY A 218 19.33 -13.27 16.14
CA GLY A 218 20.72 -13.29 15.70
C GLY A 218 20.91 -13.21 14.19
N ASN A 219 22.18 -13.31 13.78
CA ASN A 219 22.55 -13.46 12.38
C ASN A 219 22.39 -14.92 11.93
N ILE A 220 22.01 -15.10 10.67
CA ILE A 220 22.07 -16.39 9.98
C ILE A 220 23.36 -16.45 9.17
N GLY A 221 24.10 -17.54 9.31
CA GLY A 221 25.34 -17.82 8.59
C GLY A 221 25.13 -18.03 7.10
N LYS A 222 26.14 -18.61 6.47
CA LYS A 222 26.21 -18.87 5.03
C LYS A 222 25.53 -20.20 4.69
N SER A 223 25.05 -20.29 3.46
CA SER A 223 24.52 -21.54 2.88
C SER A 223 23.41 -22.18 3.73
N CYS A 224 22.70 -21.40 4.54
CA CYS A 224 21.60 -21.91 5.34
C CYS A 224 20.33 -22.09 4.48
N SER A 225 19.45 -23.00 4.91
CA SER A 225 18.15 -23.22 4.28
C SER A 225 17.04 -23.11 5.33
N ILE A 226 16.24 -22.05 5.24
CA ILE A 226 15.17 -21.75 6.20
C ILE A 226 13.83 -21.84 5.49
N THR A 227 12.98 -22.75 5.94
CA THR A 227 11.65 -22.99 5.35
C THR A 227 10.56 -22.83 6.40
N SER A 228 9.65 -21.89 6.18
CA SER A 228 8.41 -21.75 6.95
C SER A 228 7.22 -22.16 6.09
N LEU A 229 6.51 -23.21 6.49
CA LEU A 229 5.46 -23.83 5.69
C LEU A 229 4.10 -23.14 5.81
N ARG A 230 3.86 -22.35 6.86
CA ARG A 230 2.55 -21.72 7.13
C ARG A 230 2.60 -20.29 7.66
N ASP A 231 3.77 -19.79 8.03
CA ASP A 231 3.92 -18.44 8.59
C ASP A 231 5.16 -17.72 8.03
N GLY A 232 5.55 -16.60 8.62
CA GLY A 232 6.64 -15.76 8.20
C GLY A 232 7.98 -16.16 8.82
N VAL A 233 9.02 -15.49 8.31
CA VAL A 233 10.39 -15.60 8.83
C VAL A 233 10.88 -14.21 9.18
N GLN A 234 11.38 -14.05 10.40
CA GLN A 234 12.07 -12.86 10.85
C GLN A 234 13.50 -13.21 11.23
N ALA A 235 14.46 -12.47 10.69
CA ALA A 235 15.87 -12.61 11.04
C ALA A 235 16.59 -11.26 10.99
N LYS A 236 17.75 -11.15 11.64
CA LYS A 236 18.54 -9.91 11.58
C LYS A 236 19.32 -9.79 10.26
N ASN A 237 20.30 -10.64 10.04
CA ASN A 237 21.13 -10.63 8.83
C ASN A 237 21.26 -12.03 8.24
N LEU A 238 21.43 -12.13 6.92
CA LEU A 238 21.66 -13.38 6.21
C LEU A 238 23.06 -13.38 5.60
N GLY A 239 23.83 -14.43 5.87
CA GLY A 239 25.12 -14.67 5.23
C GLY A 239 24.98 -15.19 3.80
N LYS A 240 26.06 -15.09 3.03
CA LYS A 240 26.13 -15.45 1.61
C LYS A 240 25.51 -16.82 1.29
N GLY A 241 24.76 -16.88 0.19
CA GLY A 241 24.19 -18.12 -0.35
C GLY A 241 23.02 -18.71 0.45
N THR A 242 22.52 -17.98 1.46
CA THR A 242 21.41 -18.43 2.29
C THR A 242 20.07 -18.30 1.58
N LYS A 243 19.20 -19.29 1.79
CA LYS A 243 17.88 -19.39 1.18
C LYS A 243 16.78 -19.33 2.22
N ILE A 244 15.77 -18.52 1.98
CA ILE A 244 14.55 -18.46 2.79
C ILE A 244 13.33 -18.67 1.90
N ASN A 245 12.54 -19.69 2.23
CA ASN A 245 11.22 -19.91 1.63
C ASN A 245 10.16 -19.85 2.73
N ALA A 246 9.33 -18.81 2.71
CA ALA A 246 8.28 -18.60 3.69
C ALA A 246 6.91 -18.62 3.02
N TYR A 247 5.92 -19.19 3.71
CA TYR A 247 4.53 -19.05 3.31
C TYR A 247 4.07 -17.58 3.42
N ASN A 248 4.42 -16.91 4.51
CA ASN A 248 4.00 -15.54 4.81
C ASN A 248 5.20 -14.55 4.72
N LYS A 249 5.10 -13.39 5.38
CA LYS A 249 6.06 -12.27 5.31
C LYS A 249 7.49 -12.68 5.67
N ILE A 250 8.47 -12.19 4.91
CA ILE A 250 9.88 -12.25 5.28
C ILE A 250 10.33 -10.85 5.70
N SER A 251 10.97 -10.74 6.87
CA SER A 251 11.56 -9.50 7.36
C SER A 251 12.99 -9.72 7.80
N VAL A 252 13.92 -9.07 7.11
CA VAL A 252 15.36 -9.14 7.34
C VAL A 252 16.00 -7.76 7.27
N ALA A 253 17.14 -7.54 7.92
CA ALA A 253 17.87 -6.29 7.79
C ALA A 253 18.83 -6.34 6.59
N ARG A 254 19.90 -7.15 6.67
CA ARG A 254 20.88 -7.28 5.58
C ARG A 254 20.86 -8.67 4.96
N VAL A 255 20.91 -8.70 3.64
CA VAL A 255 20.98 -9.93 2.84
C VAL A 255 22.28 -9.90 2.05
N ASP A 256 23.18 -10.82 2.35
CA ASP A 256 24.50 -10.92 1.70
C ASP A 256 24.40 -11.53 0.28
N ASP A 257 25.55 -11.66 -0.39
CA ASP A 257 25.60 -12.08 -1.79
C ASP A 257 24.93 -13.44 -2.05
N ASP A 258 24.42 -13.63 -3.27
CA ASP A 258 23.94 -14.91 -3.79
C ASP A 258 22.78 -15.55 -2.99
N CYS A 259 22.03 -14.75 -2.21
CA CYS A 259 20.89 -15.22 -1.42
C CYS A 259 19.59 -15.32 -2.26
N GLU A 260 18.67 -16.16 -1.79
CA GLU A 260 17.36 -16.36 -2.42
C GLU A 260 16.24 -16.23 -1.38
N LEU A 261 15.31 -15.31 -1.59
CA LEU A 261 14.16 -15.08 -0.71
C LEU A 261 12.86 -15.27 -1.47
N LYS A 262 11.99 -16.14 -0.95
CA LYS A 262 10.68 -16.44 -1.55
C LYS A 262 9.55 -16.34 -0.52
N SER A 263 8.54 -15.51 -0.78
CA SER A 263 7.32 -15.40 0.02
C SER A 263 6.09 -15.75 -0.81
N GLN A 264 5.33 -16.76 -0.38
CA GLN A 264 4.22 -17.32 -1.17
C GLN A 264 2.92 -16.50 -1.07
N TYR A 265 2.70 -15.78 0.03
CA TYR A 265 1.43 -15.09 0.28
C TYR A 265 1.57 -13.60 0.60
N ALA A 266 2.75 -13.15 1.02
CA ALA A 266 2.98 -11.81 1.53
C ALA A 266 4.20 -11.13 0.88
N GLY A 267 4.62 -10.01 1.48
CA GLY A 267 5.72 -9.20 1.02
C GLY A 267 7.06 -9.57 1.64
N ILE A 268 8.13 -9.03 1.04
CA ILE A 268 9.50 -9.20 1.51
C ILE A 268 10.08 -7.82 1.86
N TYR A 269 10.66 -7.74 3.05
CA TYR A 269 11.12 -6.50 3.65
C TYR A 269 12.60 -6.65 4.02
N ALA A 270 13.43 -5.82 3.42
CA ALA A 270 14.86 -5.78 3.63
C ALA A 270 15.35 -4.34 3.85
N THR A 271 16.43 -4.16 4.61
CA THR A 271 17.14 -2.86 4.61
C THR A 271 18.10 -2.79 3.45
N ASN A 272 18.94 -3.81 3.27
CA ASN A 272 19.93 -3.87 2.21
C ASN A 272 19.99 -5.27 1.58
N LEU A 273 20.06 -5.31 0.25
CA LEU A 273 20.42 -6.49 -0.53
C LEU A 273 21.82 -6.26 -1.11
N GLN A 274 22.73 -7.22 -0.96
CA GLN A 274 24.02 -7.21 -1.64
C GLN A 274 23.85 -7.70 -3.09
N ASN A 275 24.81 -8.42 -3.67
CA ASN A 275 24.84 -8.73 -5.09
C ASN A 275 24.23 -10.10 -5.39
N ASN A 276 23.72 -10.27 -6.61
CA ASN A 276 23.12 -11.52 -7.10
C ASN A 276 21.98 -12.06 -6.23
N VAL A 277 21.32 -11.18 -5.47
CA VAL A 277 20.18 -11.58 -4.63
C VAL A 277 18.93 -11.75 -5.50
N THR A 278 18.24 -12.86 -5.31
CA THR A 278 16.94 -13.14 -5.95
C THR A 278 15.82 -13.03 -4.92
N VAL A 279 14.78 -12.26 -5.25
CA VAL A 279 13.61 -12.03 -4.40
C VAL A 279 12.34 -12.31 -5.21
N ASP A 280 11.53 -13.24 -4.74
CA ASP A 280 10.22 -13.59 -5.30
C ASP A 280 9.14 -13.40 -4.22
N ALA A 281 8.30 -12.38 -4.38
CA ALA A 281 7.28 -12.02 -3.40
C ALA A 281 5.89 -12.01 -4.03
N ASN A 282 4.91 -12.58 -3.33
CA ASN A 282 3.52 -12.48 -3.75
C ASN A 282 2.98 -11.04 -3.64
N LYS A 283 3.37 -10.31 -2.59
CA LYS A 283 2.97 -8.90 -2.35
C LYS A 283 4.18 -7.97 -2.47
N ASP A 284 4.13 -6.84 -1.79
CA ASP A 284 5.09 -5.75 -1.94
C ASP A 284 6.51 -6.16 -1.57
N ILE A 285 7.47 -5.64 -2.33
CA ILE A 285 8.89 -5.71 -1.99
C ILE A 285 9.32 -4.32 -1.51
N VAL A 286 9.85 -4.25 -0.29
CA VAL A 286 10.37 -3.00 0.27
C VAL A 286 11.82 -3.19 0.65
N VAL A 287 12.71 -2.45 -0.03
CA VAL A 287 14.14 -2.38 0.30
C VAL A 287 14.45 -0.96 0.76
N TYR A 288 14.71 -0.77 2.06
CA TYR A 288 14.76 0.58 2.60
C TYR A 288 15.92 1.42 2.06
N GLU A 289 17.06 0.80 1.82
CA GLU A 289 18.29 1.47 1.40
C GLU A 289 18.72 0.96 0.02
N ASN A 290 19.66 0.02 -0.02
CA ASN A 290 20.35 -0.35 -1.24
C ASN A 290 19.95 -1.73 -1.75
N ILE A 291 19.69 -1.81 -3.05
CA ILE A 291 19.76 -3.04 -3.82
C ILE A 291 21.12 -3.06 -4.53
N GLY A 292 21.91 -4.11 -4.31
CA GLY A 292 23.21 -4.30 -4.94
C GLY A 292 23.14 -4.58 -6.44
N HIS A 293 24.18 -5.19 -6.98
CA HIS A 293 24.30 -5.45 -8.41
C HIS A 293 23.72 -6.80 -8.80
N ALA A 294 23.25 -6.89 -10.05
CA ALA A 294 22.74 -8.12 -10.66
C ALA A 294 21.63 -8.80 -9.83
N CYS A 295 20.82 -8.01 -9.13
CA CYS A 295 19.69 -8.51 -8.36
C CYS A 295 18.47 -8.73 -9.24
N THR A 296 17.67 -9.74 -8.92
CA THR A 296 16.37 -9.99 -9.57
C THR A 296 15.27 -9.93 -8.52
N LEU A 297 14.35 -8.98 -8.66
CA LEU A 297 13.24 -8.78 -7.73
C LEU A 297 11.93 -8.86 -8.51
N ASP A 298 11.08 -9.82 -8.17
CA ASP A 298 9.79 -10.06 -8.81
C ASP A 298 8.66 -10.00 -7.75
N SER A 299 7.72 -9.06 -7.93
CA SER A 299 6.51 -8.92 -7.10
C SER A 299 5.25 -9.26 -7.91
N GLU A 300 4.58 -10.35 -7.56
CA GLU A 300 3.48 -10.92 -8.35
C GLU A 300 2.19 -10.10 -8.33
N TYR A 301 1.83 -9.54 -7.18
CA TYR A 301 0.62 -8.72 -6.97
C TYR A 301 0.88 -7.42 -6.22
N GLY A 302 2.14 -7.15 -5.86
CA GLY A 302 2.55 -5.97 -5.12
C GLY A 302 3.26 -4.93 -5.98
N GLY A 303 3.64 -3.84 -5.32
CA GLY A 303 4.56 -2.84 -5.82
C GLY A 303 5.98 -3.07 -5.31
N LEU A 304 6.88 -2.17 -5.72
CA LEU A 304 8.26 -2.18 -5.23
C LEU A 304 8.69 -0.79 -4.82
N VAL A 305 9.38 -0.73 -3.68
CA VAL A 305 9.97 0.51 -3.16
C VAL A 305 11.44 0.26 -2.86
N ALA A 306 12.31 1.10 -3.42
CA ALA A 306 13.73 1.08 -3.10
C ALA A 306 14.35 2.48 -3.20
N THR A 307 15.39 2.75 -2.40
CA THR A 307 16.13 4.02 -2.55
C THR A 307 17.15 3.93 -3.67
N HIS A 308 17.97 2.89 -3.71
CA HIS A 308 18.98 2.69 -4.75
C HIS A 308 18.83 1.32 -5.42
N VAL A 309 19.01 1.29 -6.74
CA VAL A 309 19.04 0.07 -7.54
C VAL A 309 20.39 -0.04 -8.26
N GLY A 310 21.20 -1.01 -7.85
CA GLY A 310 22.50 -1.26 -8.45
C GLY A 310 22.42 -1.80 -9.87
N LYS A 311 23.56 -1.72 -10.56
CA LYS A 311 23.75 -2.10 -11.96
C LYS A 311 23.25 -3.49 -12.31
N GLN A 312 22.85 -3.69 -13.57
CA GLN A 312 22.47 -4.99 -14.14
C GLN A 312 21.30 -5.66 -13.40
N SER A 313 20.51 -4.89 -12.65
CA SER A 313 19.39 -5.44 -11.89
C SER A 313 18.15 -5.54 -12.76
N THR A 314 17.30 -6.50 -12.44
CA THR A 314 15.99 -6.67 -13.07
C THR A 314 14.90 -6.60 -12.02
N ILE A 315 14.03 -5.61 -12.14
CA ILE A 315 12.93 -5.38 -11.21
C ILE A 315 11.62 -5.48 -11.98
N ARG A 316 10.72 -6.36 -11.50
CA ARG A 316 9.36 -6.48 -12.01
C ARG A 316 8.38 -6.39 -10.86
N ALA A 317 7.37 -5.56 -11.01
CA ALA A 317 6.28 -5.46 -10.05
C ALA A 317 4.95 -5.36 -10.78
N ASN A 318 3.91 -5.96 -10.19
CA ASN A 318 2.58 -5.88 -10.75
C ASN A 318 1.98 -4.48 -10.61
N LYS A 319 2.24 -3.82 -9.48
CA LYS A 319 1.81 -2.46 -9.15
C LYS A 319 2.97 -1.47 -9.27
N ASN A 320 2.84 -0.33 -8.59
CA ASN A 320 3.73 0.82 -8.75
C ASN A 320 5.16 0.48 -8.34
N ILE A 321 6.12 1.03 -9.09
CA ILE A 321 7.54 1.02 -8.74
C ILE A 321 7.94 2.43 -8.30
N ARG A 322 8.54 2.55 -7.12
CA ARG A 322 9.12 3.79 -6.61
C ARG A 322 10.60 3.59 -6.32
N VAL A 323 11.45 4.26 -7.08
CA VAL A 323 12.91 4.16 -6.98
C VAL A 323 13.55 5.53 -6.99
N LYS A 324 14.62 5.80 -6.23
CA LYS A 324 15.26 7.14 -6.26
C LYS A 324 16.40 7.18 -7.25
N ASN A 325 17.38 6.29 -7.07
CA ASN A 325 18.54 6.20 -7.94
C ASN A 325 18.59 4.83 -8.60
N VAL A 326 18.85 4.83 -9.89
CA VAL A 326 18.96 3.61 -10.69
C VAL A 326 20.28 3.67 -11.44
N ASP A 327 21.14 2.70 -11.21
CA ASP A 327 22.43 2.58 -11.90
C ASP A 327 22.25 2.06 -13.34
N THR A 328 23.36 1.73 -14.00
CA THR A 328 23.39 1.36 -15.41
C THR A 328 22.89 -0.05 -15.70
N ASP A 329 22.44 -0.28 -16.94
CA ASP A 329 22.13 -1.61 -17.47
C ASP A 329 20.98 -2.32 -16.72
N THR A 330 20.09 -1.54 -16.11
CA THR A 330 18.99 -2.03 -15.27
C THR A 330 17.65 -2.01 -16.02
N SER A 331 16.78 -2.96 -15.71
CA SER A 331 15.41 -3.02 -16.25
C SER A 331 14.37 -2.91 -15.15
N LEU A 332 13.41 -2.00 -15.32
CA LEU A 332 12.29 -1.78 -14.41
C LEU A 332 10.98 -1.98 -15.18
N THR A 333 10.12 -2.88 -14.71
CA THR A 333 8.83 -3.18 -15.36
C THR A 333 7.68 -3.15 -14.36
N SER A 334 6.73 -2.24 -14.56
CA SER A 334 5.45 -2.20 -13.82
C SER A 334 4.28 -2.65 -14.70
N THR A 335 3.66 -3.79 -14.38
CA THR A 335 2.66 -4.44 -15.26
C THR A 335 1.30 -3.73 -15.28
N TYR A 336 0.85 -3.14 -14.18
CA TYR A 336 -0.43 -2.43 -14.07
C TYR A 336 -0.31 -1.11 -13.28
N GLY A 337 0.90 -0.76 -12.86
CA GLY A 337 1.19 0.41 -12.06
C GLY A 337 1.90 1.52 -12.83
N GLU A 338 2.16 2.58 -12.09
CA GLU A 338 3.01 3.70 -12.51
C GLU A 338 4.48 3.43 -12.12
N LEU A 339 5.40 4.20 -12.70
CA LEU A 339 6.80 4.20 -12.28
C LEU A 339 7.25 5.61 -11.91
N ASN A 340 7.69 5.77 -10.67
CA ASN A 340 8.21 7.03 -10.14
C ASN A 340 9.71 6.88 -9.82
N GLY A 341 10.51 7.75 -10.43
CA GLY A 341 11.97 7.75 -10.37
C GLY A 341 12.53 9.14 -10.10
N ASN A 342 13.74 9.25 -9.53
CA ASN A 342 14.47 10.52 -9.50
C ASN A 342 15.59 10.51 -10.57
N ASN A 343 16.69 9.79 -10.31
CA ASN A 343 17.85 9.73 -11.19
C ASN A 343 17.97 8.38 -11.89
N ILE A 344 17.85 8.38 -13.21
CA ILE A 344 17.99 7.18 -14.04
C ILE A 344 19.35 7.18 -14.76
N GLY A 345 20.16 6.15 -14.49
CA GLY A 345 21.48 5.92 -15.07
C GLY A 345 21.45 5.48 -16.53
N ASN A 346 22.63 5.19 -17.08
CA ASN A 346 22.78 4.86 -18.50
C ASN A 346 22.21 3.48 -18.86
N ASN A 347 21.71 3.33 -20.07
CA ASN A 347 21.24 2.04 -20.59
C ASN A 347 20.15 1.39 -19.72
N VAL A 348 19.25 2.20 -19.15
CA VAL A 348 18.13 1.73 -18.35
C VAL A 348 16.90 1.54 -19.24
N THR A 349 16.21 0.40 -19.05
CA THR A 349 14.93 0.12 -19.67
C THR A 349 13.81 0.28 -18.65
N ILE A 350 12.85 1.16 -18.94
CA ILE A 350 11.65 1.38 -18.14
C ILE A 350 10.43 1.04 -18.97
N LYS A 351 9.57 0.17 -18.44
CA LYS A 351 8.25 -0.13 -18.99
C LYS A 351 7.21 0.00 -17.89
N ALA A 352 6.23 0.86 -18.09
CA ALA A 352 5.10 0.99 -17.17
C ALA A 352 3.79 0.98 -17.95
N ASN A 353 2.79 0.32 -17.37
CA ASN A 353 1.44 0.35 -17.92
C ASN A 353 0.81 1.74 -17.78
N LYS A 354 1.08 2.42 -16.65
CA LYS A 354 0.60 3.76 -16.35
C LYS A 354 1.71 4.80 -16.48
N ASP A 355 1.54 5.92 -15.78
CA ASP A 355 2.40 7.09 -15.89
C ASP A 355 3.85 6.75 -15.53
N VAL A 356 4.79 7.40 -16.22
CA VAL A 356 6.21 7.37 -15.85
C VAL A 356 6.60 8.79 -15.46
N THR A 357 6.97 8.98 -14.19
CA THR A 357 7.38 10.28 -13.66
C THR A 357 8.82 10.20 -13.18
N LEU A 358 9.71 10.97 -13.81
CA LEU A 358 11.14 10.98 -13.53
C LEU A 358 11.64 12.42 -13.33
N ASN A 359 12.81 12.57 -12.71
CA ASN A 359 13.47 13.87 -12.63
C ASN A 359 14.55 14.00 -13.71
N LYS A 360 15.48 13.04 -13.77
CA LYS A 360 16.60 13.00 -14.72
C LYS A 360 16.76 11.64 -15.39
N VAL A 361 17.12 11.67 -16.67
CA VAL A 361 17.42 10.47 -17.46
C VAL A 361 18.77 10.64 -18.13
N ALA A 362 19.69 9.72 -17.86
CA ALA A 362 21.02 9.70 -18.48
C ALA A 362 20.95 9.21 -19.94
N CYS A 363 22.00 8.56 -20.45
CA CYS A 363 22.10 8.24 -21.87
C CYS A 363 21.61 6.82 -22.20
N LYS A 364 21.16 6.62 -23.45
CA LYS A 364 20.81 5.29 -24.01
C LYS A 364 19.66 4.57 -23.30
N CYS A 365 18.74 5.31 -22.68
CA CYS A 365 17.59 4.73 -22.00
C CYS A 365 16.43 4.49 -22.98
N PHE A 366 15.64 3.47 -22.66
CA PHE A 366 14.37 3.20 -23.31
C PHE A 366 13.24 3.34 -22.29
N LEU A 367 12.29 4.22 -22.57
CA LEU A 367 11.16 4.50 -21.69
C LEU A 367 9.86 4.30 -22.45
N ASP A 368 8.97 3.50 -21.87
CA ASP A 368 7.68 3.17 -22.46
C ASP A 368 6.55 3.27 -21.42
N SER A 369 5.56 4.12 -21.71
CA SER A 369 4.30 4.22 -20.96
C SER A 369 3.15 3.78 -21.86
N GLU A 370 2.59 2.61 -21.55
CA GLU A 370 1.68 1.89 -22.45
C GLU A 370 0.30 2.55 -22.61
N TYR A 371 -0.24 3.19 -21.56
CA TYR A 371 -1.58 3.79 -21.59
C TYR A 371 -1.65 5.24 -21.11
N LYS A 372 -0.51 5.83 -20.76
CA LYS A 372 -0.46 7.04 -19.93
C LYS A 372 0.68 7.98 -20.34
N ASP A 373 0.94 8.98 -19.51
CA ASP A 373 1.86 10.07 -19.81
C ASP A 373 3.30 9.72 -19.38
N ILE A 374 4.27 10.39 -20.02
CA ILE A 374 5.66 10.46 -19.51
C ILE A 374 5.94 11.89 -19.07
N THR A 375 6.40 12.07 -17.84
CA THR A 375 6.82 13.38 -17.30
C THR A 375 8.26 13.29 -16.81
N ILE A 376 9.13 14.16 -17.34
CA ILE A 376 10.54 14.27 -16.93
C ILE A 376 10.82 15.72 -16.56
N GLN A 377 11.01 15.98 -15.26
CA GLN A 377 11.01 17.35 -14.74
C GLN A 377 12.21 18.17 -15.20
N GLN A 378 13.43 17.62 -15.12
CA GLN A 378 14.66 18.35 -15.40
C GLN A 378 15.22 18.03 -16.77
N GLU A 379 15.92 16.91 -16.94
CA GLU A 379 16.69 16.68 -18.16
C GLU A 379 16.67 15.24 -18.65
N VAL A 380 16.68 15.09 -19.96
CA VAL A 380 16.98 13.85 -20.69
C VAL A 380 18.29 14.08 -21.43
N LEU A 381 19.33 13.30 -21.14
CA LEU A 381 20.62 13.40 -21.81
C LEU A 381 20.55 12.80 -23.23
N ASP A 382 21.65 12.25 -23.72
CA ASP A 382 21.79 11.91 -25.14
C ASP A 382 21.29 10.49 -25.46
N ASN A 383 20.87 10.29 -26.70
CA ASN A 383 20.59 8.96 -27.29
C ASN A 383 19.46 8.18 -26.60
N ASN A 384 18.41 8.85 -26.11
CA ASN A 384 17.28 8.17 -25.47
C ASN A 384 16.11 7.94 -26.42
N ARG A 385 15.31 6.92 -26.12
CA ARG A 385 14.04 6.64 -26.81
C ARG A 385 12.90 6.64 -25.81
N LEU A 386 11.95 7.55 -26.00
CA LEU A 386 10.77 7.73 -25.16
C LEU A 386 9.51 7.48 -25.99
N SER A 387 8.62 6.65 -25.49
CA SER A 387 7.33 6.32 -26.09
C SER A 387 6.24 6.43 -25.04
N ALA A 388 5.24 7.27 -25.28
CA ALA A 388 4.07 7.37 -24.42
C ALA A 388 2.80 7.25 -25.25
N ASN A 389 1.82 6.53 -24.74
CA ASN A 389 0.51 6.48 -25.37
C ASN A 389 -0.18 7.86 -25.32
N LYS A 390 -0.08 8.54 -24.17
CA LYS A 390 -0.59 9.90 -24.01
C LYS A 390 0.54 10.92 -24.17
N SER A 391 0.54 11.98 -23.38
CA SER A 391 1.38 13.15 -23.55
C SER A 391 2.78 12.93 -22.98
N ILE A 392 3.73 13.71 -23.49
CA ILE A 392 5.09 13.76 -22.95
C ILE A 392 5.42 15.19 -22.54
N SER A 393 5.90 15.38 -21.32
CA SER A 393 6.37 16.67 -20.81
C SER A 393 7.81 16.56 -20.32
N ILE A 394 8.72 17.38 -20.84
CA ILE A 394 10.16 17.33 -20.53
C ILE A 394 10.69 18.73 -20.22
N GLY A 395 11.56 18.86 -19.22
CA GLY A 395 12.32 20.09 -18.96
C GLY A 395 13.28 20.41 -20.10
N SER A 396 14.39 19.68 -20.22
CA SER A 396 15.37 19.82 -21.29
C SER A 396 15.77 18.50 -21.93
N ILE A 397 16.16 18.56 -23.20
CA ILE A 397 16.68 17.40 -23.94
C ILE A 397 18.08 17.66 -24.51
N GLY A 398 18.94 16.65 -24.41
CA GLY A 398 20.25 16.55 -25.05
C GLY A 398 20.14 16.16 -26.53
N ASN A 399 21.17 15.51 -27.05
CA ASN A 399 21.31 15.15 -28.47
C ASN A 399 20.72 13.80 -28.80
N ASP A 400 20.37 13.60 -30.07
CA ASP A 400 20.04 12.29 -30.64
C ASP A 400 18.89 11.56 -29.93
N ASN A 401 17.93 12.29 -29.36
CA ASN A 401 16.77 11.72 -28.69
C ASN A 401 15.62 11.46 -29.67
N HIS A 402 14.93 10.34 -29.50
CA HIS A 402 13.72 9.99 -30.23
C HIS A 402 12.53 9.93 -29.27
N ILE A 403 11.62 10.89 -29.40
CA ILE A 403 10.48 11.09 -28.50
C ILE A 403 9.19 10.93 -29.31
N THR A 404 8.32 10.00 -28.91
CA THR A 404 7.07 9.71 -29.60
C THR A 404 5.88 9.69 -28.64
N SER A 405 4.83 10.44 -28.98
CA SER A 405 3.54 10.44 -28.29
C SER A 405 2.45 9.96 -29.26
N GLU A 406 1.81 8.83 -28.95
CA GLU A 406 0.90 8.14 -29.87
C GLU A 406 -0.46 8.83 -30.04
N TYR A 407 -0.99 9.42 -28.96
CA TYR A 407 -2.30 10.08 -28.93
C TYR A 407 -2.28 11.42 -28.17
N GLY A 408 -1.13 11.79 -27.60
CA GLY A 408 -0.96 12.98 -26.77
C GLY A 408 -0.26 14.14 -27.47
N LYS A 409 -0.03 15.18 -26.67
CA LYS A 409 0.79 16.34 -27.03
C LYS A 409 2.21 16.14 -26.50
N ILE A 410 3.17 16.88 -27.06
CA ILE A 410 4.54 16.93 -26.52
C ILE A 410 4.87 18.37 -26.11
N MET A 411 5.36 18.52 -24.87
CA MET A 411 5.85 19.78 -24.32
C MET A 411 7.31 19.63 -23.92
N ILE A 412 8.18 20.49 -24.43
CA ILE A 412 9.61 20.49 -24.07
C ILE A 412 10.03 21.92 -23.77
N ALA A 413 10.44 22.19 -22.53
CA ALA A 413 10.74 23.56 -22.10
C ALA A 413 12.04 24.09 -22.73
N ASN A 414 13.01 23.22 -23.03
CA ASN A 414 14.27 23.57 -23.67
C ASN A 414 14.82 22.43 -24.53
N THR A 415 15.16 22.70 -25.80
CA THR A 415 15.58 21.68 -26.77
C THR A 415 16.97 21.96 -27.34
N SER A 416 17.87 22.51 -26.53
CA SER A 416 19.21 22.96 -26.97
C SER A 416 20.07 21.88 -27.62
N GLY A 417 19.78 20.59 -27.40
CA GLY A 417 20.45 19.48 -28.08
C GLY A 417 20.09 19.33 -29.56
N THR A 418 20.98 18.69 -30.30
CA THR A 418 20.90 18.54 -31.77
C THR A 418 20.38 17.16 -32.20
N HIS A 419 19.94 17.04 -33.46
CA HIS A 419 19.52 15.76 -34.06
C HIS A 419 18.35 15.06 -33.35
N ASN A 420 17.50 15.81 -32.67
CA ASN A 420 16.34 15.25 -31.98
C ASN A 420 15.20 14.95 -32.97
N ILE A 421 14.51 13.84 -32.76
CA ILE A 421 13.30 13.45 -33.49
C ILE A 421 12.13 13.46 -32.51
N VAL A 422 11.17 14.35 -32.74
CA VAL A 422 10.00 14.52 -31.87
C VAL A 422 8.73 14.35 -32.69
N ASN A 423 7.98 13.29 -32.39
CA ASN A 423 6.75 12.94 -33.09
C ASN A 423 5.58 12.96 -32.11
N ALA A 424 4.60 13.83 -32.34
CA ALA A 424 3.39 13.88 -31.53
C ALA A 424 2.15 13.66 -32.41
N ASN A 425 1.15 12.99 -31.86
CA ASN A 425 -0.15 12.93 -32.48
C ASN A 425 -0.86 14.29 -32.44
N LYS A 426 -0.85 14.94 -31.28
CA LYS A 426 -1.42 16.27 -31.06
C LYS A 426 -0.32 17.34 -31.07
N ASP A 427 -0.56 18.44 -30.36
CA ASP A 427 0.27 19.63 -30.44
C ASP A 427 1.69 19.39 -29.93
N ILE A 428 2.62 20.16 -30.46
CA ILE A 428 4.00 20.25 -29.97
C ILE A 428 4.25 21.67 -29.51
N ASN A 429 4.81 21.82 -28.30
CA ASN A 429 5.36 23.09 -27.81
C ASN A 429 6.83 22.89 -27.41
N ALA A 430 7.74 23.60 -28.06
CA ALA A 430 9.18 23.48 -27.81
C ALA A 430 9.89 24.83 -27.85
N LYS A 431 10.93 25.01 -27.03
CA LYS A 431 11.79 26.21 -27.07
C LYS A 431 13.26 25.86 -27.29
N ASN A 432 14.02 26.78 -27.87
CA ASN A 432 15.43 26.68 -28.21
C ASN A 432 15.75 25.39 -28.99
N ILE A 433 15.06 25.17 -30.11
CA ILE A 433 15.22 23.98 -30.93
C ILE A 433 16.61 23.90 -31.51
N GLY A 434 17.40 22.93 -31.05
CA GLY A 434 18.75 22.68 -31.53
C GLY A 434 18.78 22.19 -32.97
N GLU A 435 19.95 22.35 -33.57
CA GLU A 435 20.16 22.15 -35.00
C GLU A 435 19.83 20.74 -35.48
N ARG A 436 19.44 20.64 -36.76
CA ARG A 436 19.20 19.36 -37.46
C ARG A 436 18.11 18.48 -36.83
N SER A 437 17.30 19.05 -35.95
CA SER A 437 16.18 18.35 -35.31
C SER A 437 14.94 18.32 -36.21
N ILE A 438 14.09 17.31 -36.02
CA ILE A 438 12.87 17.07 -36.76
C ILE A 438 11.70 17.01 -35.77
N PHE A 439 10.71 17.87 -35.97
CA PHE A 439 9.49 17.91 -35.17
C PHE A 439 8.28 17.66 -36.06
N THR A 440 7.48 16.65 -35.76
CA THR A 440 6.32 16.27 -36.56
C THR A 440 5.08 16.14 -35.68
N SER A 441 4.06 16.94 -35.97
CA SER A 441 2.72 16.81 -35.37
C SER A 441 1.73 16.27 -36.41
N THR A 442 1.18 15.07 -36.17
CA THR A 442 0.31 14.36 -37.13
C THR A 442 -1.09 14.99 -37.26
N TYR A 443 -1.65 15.52 -36.17
CA TYR A 443 -2.99 16.13 -36.15
C TYR A 443 -3.04 17.49 -35.44
N GLY A 444 -1.95 17.89 -34.78
CA GLY A 444 -1.85 19.10 -33.98
C GLY A 444 -1.14 20.26 -34.68
N ALA A 445 -1.02 21.35 -33.92
CA ALA A 445 -0.21 22.50 -34.23
C ALA A 445 1.21 22.35 -33.67
N VAL A 446 2.17 23.11 -34.19
CA VAL A 446 3.49 23.23 -33.59
C VAL A 446 3.75 24.67 -33.20
N THR A 447 4.07 24.89 -31.93
CA THR A 447 4.58 26.17 -31.42
C THR A 447 6.05 25.99 -31.08
N ALA A 448 6.90 26.81 -31.70
CA ALA A 448 8.33 26.79 -31.47
C ALA A 448 8.84 28.19 -31.14
N ASP A 449 9.74 28.28 -30.17
CA ASP A 449 10.43 29.52 -29.80
C ASP A 449 11.93 29.31 -30.00
N HIS A 450 12.59 30.15 -30.79
CA HIS A 450 14.00 30.01 -31.22
C HIS A 450 14.30 28.66 -31.90
N VAL A 451 14.49 28.69 -33.21
CA VAL A 451 14.76 27.51 -34.05
C VAL A 451 16.18 27.55 -34.58
N GLY A 452 16.92 26.45 -34.46
CA GLY A 452 18.29 26.29 -34.93
C GLY A 452 18.41 25.98 -36.43
N SER A 453 19.65 25.84 -36.88
CA SER A 453 19.96 25.58 -38.29
C SER A 453 19.44 24.22 -38.75
N LYS A 454 18.96 24.13 -40.00
CA LYS A 454 18.56 22.87 -40.66
C LYS A 454 17.47 22.09 -39.92
N VAL A 455 16.69 22.75 -39.06
CA VAL A 455 15.52 22.15 -38.40
C VAL A 455 14.40 21.94 -39.41
N THR A 456 13.66 20.84 -39.27
CA THR A 456 12.43 20.59 -40.03
C THR A 456 11.24 20.50 -39.08
N ILE A 457 10.22 21.31 -39.29
CA ILE A 457 8.95 21.24 -38.55
C ILE A 457 7.82 20.93 -39.52
N ASN A 458 7.11 19.84 -39.25
CA ASN A 458 5.92 19.41 -39.95
C ASN A 458 4.72 19.47 -39.00
N ALA A 459 3.63 20.07 -39.44
CA ALA A 459 2.39 20.12 -38.66
C ALA A 459 1.19 19.93 -39.57
N ASN A 460 0.15 19.27 -39.06
CA ASN A 460 -1.12 19.21 -39.76
C ASN A 460 -1.90 20.52 -39.64
N LYS A 461 -1.81 21.18 -38.47
CA LYS A 461 -2.41 22.49 -38.20
C LYS A 461 -1.34 23.59 -38.21
N ASN A 462 -1.63 24.72 -37.56
CA ASN A 462 -0.79 25.91 -37.60
C ASN A 462 0.64 25.62 -37.09
N ILE A 463 1.61 26.29 -37.72
CA ILE A 463 2.97 26.42 -37.18
C ILE A 463 3.15 27.84 -36.71
N THR A 464 3.53 28.03 -35.45
CA THR A 464 3.85 29.34 -34.87
C THR A 464 5.31 29.35 -34.46
N ILE A 465 6.10 30.22 -35.08
CA ILE A 465 7.51 30.43 -34.75
C ILE A 465 7.67 31.79 -34.07
N GLN A 466 8.20 31.76 -32.86
CA GLN A 466 8.63 32.93 -32.10
C GLN A 466 10.17 32.98 -32.05
N GLY A 467 10.74 34.17 -31.87
CA GLY A 467 12.19 34.34 -31.75
C GLY A 467 12.96 34.14 -33.06
N THR A 468 14.20 33.65 -32.95
CA THR A 468 15.11 33.50 -34.10
C THR A 468 14.81 32.25 -34.93
N TYR A 469 14.98 32.33 -36.25
CA TYR A 469 14.97 31.15 -37.13
C TYR A 469 15.89 31.40 -38.35
N PRO A 470 16.84 30.50 -38.65
CA PRO A 470 17.69 30.57 -39.84
C PRO A 470 16.92 30.34 -41.16
N SER A 471 17.46 30.85 -42.26
CA SER A 471 16.89 30.69 -43.60
C SER A 471 16.84 29.25 -44.10
N ASN A 472 17.66 28.36 -43.53
CA ASN A 472 17.74 26.95 -43.89
C ASN A 472 16.84 26.05 -43.02
N ALA A 473 16.05 26.61 -42.10
CA ALA A 473 14.99 25.89 -41.39
C ALA A 473 13.77 25.70 -42.31
N LYS A 474 13.19 24.51 -42.30
CA LYS A 474 12.05 24.12 -43.15
C LYS A 474 10.80 23.97 -42.31
N PHE A 475 9.72 24.60 -42.75
CA PHE A 475 8.42 24.55 -42.08
C PHE A 475 7.35 24.13 -43.07
N HIS A 476 6.64 23.05 -42.80
CA HIS A 476 5.57 22.52 -43.64
C HIS A 476 4.30 22.34 -42.83
N SER A 477 3.25 23.05 -43.22
CA SER A 477 1.91 22.90 -42.66
C SER A 477 0.96 22.36 -43.72
N THR A 478 0.22 21.29 -43.41
CA THR A 478 -0.69 20.64 -44.37
C THR A 478 -2.01 21.40 -44.51
N TYR A 479 -2.68 21.72 -43.40
CA TYR A 479 -3.97 22.44 -43.40
C TYR A 479 -3.94 23.75 -42.61
N GLY A 480 -2.89 24.02 -41.84
CA GLY A 480 -2.73 25.26 -41.08
C GLY A 480 -1.96 26.35 -41.80
N LYS A 481 -1.88 27.52 -41.17
CA LYS A 481 -1.02 28.64 -41.58
C LYS A 481 0.32 28.60 -40.85
N ILE A 482 1.34 29.22 -41.45
CA ILE A 482 2.66 29.39 -40.83
C ILE A 482 2.78 30.85 -40.39
N PHE A 483 2.88 31.07 -39.09
CA PHE A 483 3.09 32.37 -38.46
C PHE A 483 4.54 32.47 -38.00
N LYS A 484 5.22 33.55 -38.38
CA LYS A 484 6.60 33.85 -37.96
C LYS A 484 6.62 35.24 -37.35
N SER A 485 7.12 35.38 -36.13
CA SER A 485 7.40 36.70 -35.57
C SER A 485 8.47 37.42 -36.41
N PRO A 486 8.44 38.76 -36.53
CA PRO A 486 9.52 39.51 -37.15
C PRO A 486 10.86 39.12 -36.52
N GLN A 487 11.90 38.89 -37.33
CA GLN A 487 13.23 38.52 -36.82
C GLN A 487 13.74 39.64 -35.91
N ALA A 488 13.74 39.40 -34.60
CA ALA A 488 14.41 40.28 -33.65
C ALA A 488 15.92 40.16 -33.90
N THR A 489 16.55 41.26 -34.28
CA THR A 489 18.02 41.37 -34.36
C THR A 489 18.58 41.17 -32.95
N LEU A 490 19.44 40.16 -32.78
CA LEU A 490 20.01 39.74 -31.50
C LEU A 490 20.63 40.92 -30.72
N LEU A 491 20.08 41.24 -29.56
CA LEU A 491 20.83 41.83 -28.45
C LEU A 491 20.99 40.74 -27.39
N GLN A 492 22.24 40.38 -27.11
CA GLN A 492 22.62 39.41 -26.09
C GLN A 492 22.12 39.87 -24.72
N ALA A 493 21.27 39.08 -24.07
CA ALA A 493 20.90 39.28 -22.68
C ALA A 493 21.33 38.06 -21.87
N VAL A 494 22.13 38.36 -20.85
CA VAL A 494 22.77 37.48 -19.89
C VAL A 494 21.73 36.76 -19.02
N ASN A 495 22.04 35.50 -18.72
CA ASN A 495 21.41 34.58 -17.77
C ASN A 495 20.67 35.24 -16.59
N ASN A 496 19.43 34.79 -16.36
CA ASN A 496 18.85 34.60 -15.04
C ASN A 496 17.66 33.61 -15.15
N ASN A 497 17.89 32.35 -14.76
CA ASN A 497 16.84 31.34 -14.60
C ASN A 497 16.17 31.49 -13.22
N PRO A 498 14.83 31.47 -13.12
CA PRO A 498 14.15 31.10 -11.89
C PRO A 498 14.07 29.57 -11.80
N ILE A 499 14.61 29.02 -10.72
CA ILE A 499 14.52 27.61 -10.34
C ILE A 499 13.06 27.30 -9.97
N LEU A 500 12.44 26.35 -10.68
CA LEU A 500 11.16 25.74 -10.28
C LEU A 500 11.45 24.68 -9.20
N SER A 501 11.60 25.13 -7.96
CA SER A 501 11.55 24.27 -6.78
C SER A 501 10.09 24.14 -6.37
N HIS A 502 9.41 23.02 -6.63
CA HIS A 502 8.20 22.56 -5.90
C HIS A 502 7.71 21.22 -6.50
N GLN A 503 8.54 20.18 -6.58
CA GLN A 503 8.08 18.79 -6.78
C GLN A 503 8.98 17.73 -6.12
N GLU A 504 10.23 18.07 -5.73
CA GLU A 504 11.10 17.17 -4.94
C GLU A 504 10.48 16.77 -3.58
N GLU A 505 9.63 17.63 -3.00
CA GLU A 505 9.05 17.41 -1.67
C GLU A 505 8.00 16.27 -1.67
N ASN A 506 7.20 16.09 -2.72
CA ASN A 506 6.17 15.04 -2.75
C ASN A 506 6.76 13.64 -2.96
N TYR A 507 7.81 13.53 -3.78
CA TYR A 507 8.47 12.26 -4.05
C TYR A 507 9.22 11.74 -2.81
N GLU A 508 10.02 12.58 -2.15
CA GLU A 508 10.73 12.18 -0.93
C GLU A 508 9.74 11.87 0.19
N ASN A 509 8.63 12.62 0.31
CA ASN A 509 7.58 12.34 1.29
C ASN A 509 6.85 11.02 1.04
N ASP A 510 6.55 10.66 -0.21
CA ASP A 510 5.87 9.39 -0.54
C ASP A 510 6.80 8.18 -0.34
N LEU A 511 8.06 8.31 -0.76
CA LEU A 511 9.09 7.31 -0.48
C LEU A 511 9.27 7.15 1.03
N GLN A 512 9.44 8.26 1.76
CA GLN A 512 9.62 8.24 3.20
C GLN A 512 8.40 7.70 3.93
N ARG A 513 7.17 8.00 3.50
CA ARG A 513 5.94 7.44 4.05
C ARG A 513 5.83 5.94 3.81
N ALA A 514 6.19 5.45 2.63
CA ALA A 514 6.23 4.00 2.35
C ALA A 514 7.29 3.30 3.22
N LEU A 515 8.46 3.92 3.40
CA LEU A 515 9.52 3.44 4.29
C LEU A 515 9.09 3.48 5.76
N GLU A 516 8.38 4.51 6.21
CA GLU A 516 7.91 4.68 7.59
C GLU A 516 6.78 3.71 7.97
N LEU A 517 5.79 3.52 7.09
CA LEU A 517 4.72 2.52 7.31
C LEU A 517 5.30 1.11 7.46
N SER A 518 6.32 0.83 6.66
CA SER A 518 7.00 -0.44 6.64
C SER A 518 7.92 -0.62 7.88
N LYS A 519 8.63 0.43 8.33
CA LYS A 519 9.40 0.44 9.60
C LYS A 519 8.49 0.34 10.83
N ALA A 520 7.30 0.94 10.80
CA ALA A 520 6.33 0.86 11.89
C ALA A 520 5.80 -0.58 12.07
N GLU A 521 5.62 -1.34 10.99
CA GLU A 521 5.31 -2.77 11.08
C GLU A 521 6.45 -3.59 11.70
N TYR A 522 7.71 -3.25 11.40
CA TYR A 522 8.89 -3.89 12.01
C TYR A 522 8.93 -3.62 13.53
N ASN A 523 8.76 -2.36 13.95
CA ASN A 523 8.81 -1.96 15.36
C ASN A 523 7.62 -2.47 16.19
N LYS A 524 6.44 -2.65 15.58
CA LYS A 524 5.25 -3.20 16.25
C LYS A 524 5.46 -4.65 16.69
N ASN A 525 6.42 -5.36 16.08
CA ASN A 525 6.80 -6.74 16.41
C ASN A 525 8.06 -6.85 17.30
N HIS A 526 8.61 -5.72 17.80
CA HIS A 526 9.86 -5.67 18.58
C HIS A 526 9.68 -4.88 19.89
N GLN A 527 8.64 -5.18 20.68
CA GLN A 527 8.57 -4.67 22.06
C GLN A 527 9.43 -5.53 23.00
N THR A 528 10.62 -5.03 23.32
CA THR A 528 11.37 -5.41 24.53
C THR A 528 11.31 -4.28 25.58
N VAL A 529 11.33 -4.71 26.84
CA VAL A 529 11.11 -4.00 28.12
C VAL A 529 12.02 -2.75 28.30
N PRO A 530 11.56 -1.68 28.98
CA PRO A 530 12.23 -0.37 28.97
C PRO A 530 13.48 -0.28 29.84
N GLN A 531 14.54 0.37 29.33
CA GLN A 531 15.59 0.98 30.13
C GLN A 531 15.37 2.50 30.23
N GLN A 532 15.56 3.04 31.44
CA GLN A 532 15.28 4.43 31.85
C GLN A 532 16.27 5.44 31.23
N PRO A 533 15.84 6.71 30.97
CA PRO A 533 16.74 7.76 30.50
C PRO A 533 17.40 8.56 31.63
N ILE A 534 18.68 8.89 31.43
CA ILE A 534 19.49 9.81 32.23
C ILE A 534 19.29 11.25 31.71
N ILE A 535 19.17 12.19 32.65
CA ILE A 535 18.98 13.64 32.47
C ILE A 535 20.29 14.32 32.05
N GLN A 536 20.24 15.31 31.12
CA GLN A 536 21.06 16.53 31.19
C GLN A 536 20.61 17.66 30.22
N GLU A 537 19.98 18.68 30.85
CA GLU A 537 20.06 20.15 30.74
C GLU A 537 20.23 20.93 29.41
N LYS A 538 19.38 21.97 29.27
CA LYS A 538 19.49 23.16 28.40
C LYS A 538 20.06 24.36 29.19
N PRO A 539 20.68 25.32 28.48
CA PRO A 539 20.30 26.74 28.59
C PRO A 539 20.17 27.39 27.19
N GLY A 540 19.51 28.51 26.90
CA GLY A 540 18.85 29.59 27.63
C GLY A 540 18.54 30.70 26.60
N SER A 541 17.39 31.35 26.73
CA SER A 541 16.75 32.29 25.79
C SER A 541 17.47 33.62 25.57
N ILE A 542 17.25 34.26 24.41
CA ILE A 542 17.22 35.74 24.27
C ILE A 542 16.08 36.18 23.34
N VAL A 543 15.42 37.24 23.77
CA VAL A 543 14.21 37.93 23.28
C VAL A 543 14.57 39.00 22.25
N ASN A 544 13.72 39.27 21.24
CA ASN A 544 13.30 40.65 20.91
C ASN A 544 12.14 40.72 19.90
N SER A 545 11.48 41.87 19.96
CA SER A 545 10.08 42.17 19.63
C SER A 545 9.90 43.09 18.41
N SER A 546 8.69 43.05 17.84
CA SER A 546 7.88 44.20 17.32
C SER A 546 7.95 44.67 15.83
N ILE A 547 6.79 44.52 15.15
CA ILE A 547 5.91 45.53 14.48
C ILE A 547 6.40 46.35 13.25
N PHE A 548 5.62 46.31 12.14
CA PHE A 548 5.06 47.42 11.27
C PHE A 548 4.46 46.78 9.97
N GLN A 549 3.15 46.77 9.66
CA GLN A 549 2.17 47.75 9.14
C GLN A 549 2.14 48.01 7.59
N SER A 550 1.08 47.46 6.94
CA SER A 550 0.27 47.79 5.73
C SER A 550 0.71 48.66 4.50
N ALA A 551 0.51 48.07 3.29
CA ALA A 551 -0.22 48.45 2.02
C ALA A 551 -0.05 49.87 1.34
N PRO A 552 -0.27 50.08 -0.01
CA PRO A 552 -1.55 49.79 -0.73
C PRO A 552 -1.55 49.46 -2.27
N THR A 553 -2.65 48.78 -2.68
CA THR A 553 -3.51 48.84 -3.90
C THR A 553 -2.99 48.94 -5.35
N ASN A 554 -3.56 48.09 -6.23
CA ASN A 554 -4.32 48.55 -7.41
C ASN A 554 -5.35 47.51 -7.91
N ASN A 555 -6.61 47.96 -8.05
CA ASN A 555 -7.79 47.20 -8.49
C ASN A 555 -8.04 47.42 -9.99
N ILE A 556 -8.36 46.36 -10.74
CA ILE A 556 -9.16 46.44 -11.97
C ILE A 556 -10.40 45.55 -11.76
N ARG A 557 -11.58 46.18 -11.84
CA ARG A 557 -12.90 45.54 -11.80
C ARG A 557 -13.23 44.94 -13.17
N PHE A 558 -13.62 43.66 -13.19
CA PHE A 558 -14.47 43.09 -14.23
C PHE A 558 -15.80 42.64 -13.60
N MET A 559 -16.92 43.06 -14.19
CA MET A 559 -18.28 42.64 -13.81
C MET A 559 -18.49 41.17 -14.25
N PRO A 560 -19.19 40.33 -13.47
CA PRO A 560 -19.45 38.96 -13.89
C PRO A 560 -20.62 38.93 -14.89
N GLN A 561 -20.38 38.29 -16.04
CA GLN A 561 -21.44 37.76 -16.90
C GLN A 561 -21.96 36.46 -16.30
N LYS A 562 -23.29 36.30 -16.31
CA LYS A 562 -24.04 35.13 -15.85
C LYS A 562 -24.00 34.05 -16.92
N SER A 563 -23.57 32.83 -16.59
CA SER A 563 -23.70 31.65 -17.44
C SER A 563 -24.25 30.48 -16.62
N ASP A 564 -25.37 29.94 -17.07
CA ASP A 564 -26.09 28.79 -16.53
C ASP A 564 -25.33 27.49 -16.81
N ASP A 565 -24.48 27.03 -15.88
CA ASP A 565 -23.88 25.70 -15.91
C ASP A 565 -23.90 25.07 -14.51
N ASP A 566 -25.07 24.56 -14.10
CA ASP A 566 -25.21 23.70 -12.92
C ASP A 566 -24.57 22.34 -13.25
N THR A 567 -23.25 22.27 -13.18
CA THR A 567 -22.57 21.00 -13.00
C THR A 567 -22.74 20.60 -11.53
N PRO A 568 -23.45 19.49 -11.21
CA PRO A 568 -23.59 19.07 -9.83
C PRO A 568 -22.20 18.77 -9.29
N THR A 569 -21.89 19.36 -8.14
CA THR A 569 -20.64 19.11 -7.42
C THR A 569 -20.38 17.61 -7.34
N PRO A 570 -19.18 17.14 -7.73
CA PRO A 570 -18.82 15.73 -7.61
C PRO A 570 -19.15 15.20 -6.21
N GLN A 571 -19.86 14.08 -6.14
CA GLN A 571 -20.33 13.53 -4.86
C GLN A 571 -19.14 13.19 -3.93
N GLU A 572 -17.98 12.90 -4.52
CA GLU A 572 -16.72 12.62 -3.84
C GLU A 572 -16.15 13.82 -3.08
N PHE A 573 -16.59 15.05 -3.41
CA PHE A 573 -16.20 16.28 -2.71
C PHE A 573 -17.15 16.66 -1.57
N THR A 574 -18.28 15.97 -1.47
CA THR A 574 -19.36 16.28 -0.53
C THR A 574 -19.27 15.39 0.72
N CYS A 575 -19.35 15.98 1.90
CA CYS A 575 -19.33 15.24 3.16
C CYS A 575 -20.61 14.39 3.30
N PRO A 576 -20.52 13.10 3.65
CA PRO A 576 -21.71 12.27 3.88
C PRO A 576 -22.53 12.64 5.13
N ILE A 577 -21.98 13.44 6.06
CA ILE A 577 -22.68 13.89 7.27
C ILE A 577 -23.32 15.27 7.05
N THR A 578 -22.57 16.23 6.52
CA THR A 578 -23.08 17.60 6.33
C THR A 578 -23.80 17.79 5.01
N HIS A 579 -23.57 16.91 4.04
CA HIS A 579 -24.04 17.02 2.65
C HIS A 579 -23.56 18.29 1.92
N GLU A 580 -22.45 18.88 2.39
CA GLU A 580 -21.81 20.06 1.82
C GLU A 580 -20.37 19.73 1.36
N ILE A 581 -19.76 20.59 0.51
CA ILE A 581 -18.36 20.44 0.09
C ILE A 581 -17.45 20.44 1.32
N MET A 582 -16.56 19.45 1.41
CA MET A 582 -15.60 19.34 2.50
C MET A 582 -14.50 20.40 2.38
N THR A 583 -14.27 21.14 3.46
CA THR A 583 -13.19 22.12 3.59
C THR A 583 -11.97 21.55 4.30
N ASP A 584 -12.17 20.65 5.27
CA ASP A 584 -11.11 19.87 5.93
C ASP A 584 -11.44 18.37 5.85
N PRO A 585 -11.30 17.73 4.67
CA PRO A 585 -11.64 16.32 4.49
C PRO A 585 -10.70 15.41 5.31
N VAL A 586 -11.27 14.54 6.14
CA VAL A 586 -10.56 13.53 6.93
C VAL A 586 -11.13 12.14 6.68
N LEU A 587 -10.26 11.16 6.45
CA LEU A 587 -10.56 9.74 6.33
C LEU A 587 -10.76 9.14 7.72
N CYS A 588 -11.90 8.50 7.95
CA CYS A 588 -12.17 7.70 9.12
C CYS A 588 -11.65 6.28 8.91
N LEU A 589 -10.73 5.82 9.77
CA LEU A 589 -10.11 4.49 9.66
C LEU A 589 -11.04 3.33 10.03
N LEU A 590 -12.17 3.62 10.68
CA LEU A 590 -13.12 2.61 11.13
C LEU A 590 -14.04 2.15 9.99
N ASP A 591 -14.27 3.00 8.99
CA ASP A 591 -15.15 2.71 7.85
C ASP A 591 -14.58 3.08 6.48
N GLU A 592 -13.35 3.60 6.47
CA GLU A 592 -12.60 4.02 5.27
C GLU A 592 -13.35 5.07 4.44
N GLN A 593 -14.22 5.87 5.06
CA GLN A 593 -14.94 6.98 4.42
C GLN A 593 -14.35 8.34 4.77
N THR A 594 -14.48 9.32 3.87
CA THR A 594 -14.00 10.69 4.09
C THR A 594 -15.14 11.62 4.49
N TYR A 595 -14.89 12.45 5.51
CA TYR A 595 -15.86 13.36 6.10
C TYR A 595 -15.25 14.75 6.32
N GLU A 596 -16.10 15.77 6.51
CA GLU A 596 -15.67 17.05 7.08
C GLU A 596 -15.22 16.84 8.53
N LYS A 597 -14.01 17.29 8.85
CA LYS A 597 -13.35 17.04 10.13
C LYS A 597 -14.23 17.33 11.33
N ASN A 598 -14.83 18.52 11.38
CA ASN A 598 -15.64 18.93 12.52
C ASN A 598 -16.87 18.02 12.71
N ALA A 599 -17.47 17.57 11.60
CA ALA A 599 -18.68 16.75 11.64
C ALA A 599 -18.38 15.33 12.17
N ILE A 600 -17.30 14.71 11.69
CA ILE A 600 -16.92 13.36 12.14
C ILE A 600 -16.32 13.37 13.56
N GLU A 601 -15.60 14.41 13.95
CA GLU A 601 -15.10 14.55 15.32
C GLU A 601 -16.24 14.67 16.33
N GLN A 602 -17.28 15.45 16.03
CA GLN A 602 -18.48 15.54 16.88
C GLN A 602 -19.20 14.20 16.98
N TRP A 603 -19.35 13.49 15.86
CA TRP A 603 -19.98 12.18 15.82
C TRP A 603 -19.23 11.15 16.66
N LEU A 604 -17.91 11.02 16.49
CA LEU A 604 -17.08 10.04 17.19
C LEU A 604 -16.91 10.35 18.69
N ASN A 605 -17.03 11.61 19.09
CA ASN A 605 -17.06 11.99 20.50
C ASN A 605 -18.38 11.62 21.18
N LYS A 606 -19.49 11.65 20.44
CA LYS A 606 -20.82 11.32 20.98
C LYS A 606 -21.14 9.83 20.92
N GLU A 607 -20.96 9.22 19.76
CA GLU A 607 -21.47 7.87 19.45
C GLU A 607 -20.39 6.78 19.53
N ARG A 608 -19.10 7.15 19.62
CA ARG A 608 -17.94 6.22 19.66
C ARG A 608 -17.96 5.14 18.55
N THR A 609 -18.65 5.40 17.43
CA THR A 609 -18.81 4.48 16.29
C THR A 609 -18.73 5.23 14.98
N ALA A 610 -18.26 4.59 13.91
CA ALA A 610 -18.19 5.20 12.59
C ALA A 610 -19.61 5.44 11.99
N PRO A 611 -19.90 6.56 11.31
CA PRO A 611 -21.24 6.88 10.83
C PRO A 611 -21.78 5.89 9.78
N PHE A 612 -20.92 5.36 8.90
CA PHE A 612 -21.36 4.59 7.74
C PHE A 612 -21.65 3.11 8.07
N ASN A 613 -20.69 2.42 8.67
CA ASN A 613 -20.78 0.98 8.96
C ASN A 613 -20.99 0.67 10.46
N ARG A 614 -21.07 1.69 11.32
CA ARG A 614 -21.19 1.57 12.79
C ARG A 614 -20.02 0.83 13.46
N ALA A 615 -18.86 0.74 12.79
CA ALA A 615 -17.67 0.11 13.36
C ALA A 615 -17.27 0.80 14.68
N PRO A 616 -17.04 0.04 15.76
CA PRO A 616 -16.79 0.60 17.08
C PRO A 616 -15.38 1.17 17.21
N MET A 617 -15.27 2.33 17.84
CA MET A 617 -13.99 2.88 18.30
C MET A 617 -13.66 2.31 19.69
N GLN A 618 -12.43 1.85 19.92
CA GLN A 618 -12.06 1.25 21.21
C GLN A 618 -12.22 2.28 22.35
N ALA A 619 -12.61 1.81 23.54
CA ALA A 619 -12.97 2.67 24.68
C ALA A 619 -11.89 3.71 25.07
N ASN A 620 -10.60 3.38 24.87
CA ASN A 620 -9.46 4.25 25.20
C ASN A 620 -8.79 4.87 23.96
N GLN A 621 -9.35 4.70 22.76
CA GLN A 621 -8.80 5.24 21.53
C GLN A 621 -9.28 6.68 21.34
N ALA A 622 -8.33 7.61 21.21
CA ALA A 622 -8.64 9.01 20.94
C ALA A 622 -9.22 9.17 19.52
N VAL A 623 -10.17 10.10 19.34
CA VAL A 623 -10.79 10.40 18.03
C VAL A 623 -9.74 10.77 16.98
N SER A 624 -8.72 11.52 17.37
CA SER A 624 -7.60 11.88 16.50
C SER A 624 -6.83 10.67 15.95
N ASN A 625 -6.89 9.52 16.62
CA ASN A 625 -6.14 8.32 16.22
C ASN A 625 -6.90 7.47 15.18
N VAL A 626 -8.17 7.80 14.92
CA VAL A 626 -8.99 7.15 13.88
C VAL A 626 -9.31 8.06 12.71
N LEU A 627 -8.79 9.30 12.72
CA LEU A 627 -8.98 10.27 11.65
C LEU A 627 -7.65 10.61 11.01
N ILE A 628 -7.56 10.47 9.69
CA ILE A 628 -6.39 10.87 8.90
C ILE A 628 -6.80 12.01 7.97
N LYS A 629 -6.08 13.14 8.00
CA LYS A 629 -6.31 14.21 7.02
C LYS A 629 -6.13 13.71 5.59
N ASN A 630 -7.15 13.89 4.76
CA ASN A 630 -7.13 13.52 3.36
C ASN A 630 -6.67 14.71 2.51
N ARG A 631 -5.36 15.03 2.58
CA ARG A 631 -4.76 16.19 1.90
C ARG A 631 -4.91 16.13 0.38
N ALA A 632 -4.83 14.94 -0.21
CA ALA A 632 -5.04 14.76 -1.65
C ALA A 632 -6.46 15.17 -2.07
N LEU A 633 -7.48 14.78 -1.29
CA LEU A 633 -8.85 15.23 -1.54
C LEU A 633 -9.03 16.72 -1.25
N GLN A 634 -8.38 17.25 -0.21
CA GLN A 634 -8.40 18.68 0.09
C GLN A 634 -7.84 19.51 -1.07
N GLU A 635 -6.67 19.15 -1.60
CA GLU A 635 -6.05 19.81 -2.76
C GLU A 635 -6.92 19.66 -4.03
N ALA A 636 -7.53 18.49 -4.23
CA ALA A 636 -8.45 18.26 -5.35
C ALA A 636 -9.70 19.15 -5.24
N ILE A 637 -10.29 19.27 -4.05
CA ILE A 637 -11.43 20.15 -3.78
C ILE A 637 -11.03 21.62 -3.96
N GLU A 638 -9.87 22.04 -3.44
CA GLU A 638 -9.37 23.41 -3.61
C GLU A 638 -9.14 23.77 -5.08
N ASN A 639 -8.54 22.86 -5.85
CA ASN A 639 -8.35 23.06 -7.29
C ASN A 639 -9.68 23.08 -8.04
N TYR A 640 -10.63 22.23 -7.66
CA TYR A 640 -11.98 22.25 -8.21
C TYR A 640 -12.69 23.58 -7.91
N CYS A 641 -12.59 24.12 -6.69
CA CYS A 641 -13.15 25.41 -6.30
C CYS A 641 -12.46 26.60 -7.00
N LYS A 642 -11.15 26.52 -7.27
CA LYS A 642 -10.41 27.54 -8.05
C LYS A 642 -10.88 27.59 -9.51
N VAL A 643 -11.20 26.43 -10.10
CA VAL A 643 -11.69 26.32 -11.48
C VAL A 643 -13.20 26.60 -11.57
N ASN A 644 -13.97 26.34 -10.50
CA ASN A 644 -15.42 26.53 -10.42
C ASN A 644 -15.81 27.47 -9.24
N PRO A 645 -15.49 28.77 -9.31
CA PRO A 645 -15.73 29.71 -8.21
C PRO A 645 -17.22 29.97 -7.92
N GLN A 646 -18.14 29.55 -8.80
CA GLN A 646 -19.59 29.70 -8.58
C GLN A 646 -20.19 28.62 -7.66
N THR A 647 -19.43 27.56 -7.33
CA THR A 647 -19.88 26.47 -6.45
C THR A 647 -19.80 26.84 -4.95
N ILE A 648 -19.20 27.98 -4.61
CA ILE A 648 -19.13 28.53 -3.25
C ILE A 648 -20.34 29.46 -3.03
N VAL A 649 -21.56 28.93 -3.10
CA VAL A 649 -22.73 29.63 -2.53
C VAL A 649 -22.94 29.11 -1.13
N ILE A 650 -22.37 29.84 -0.17
CA ILE A 650 -22.62 29.66 1.25
C ILE A 650 -24.11 30.01 1.47
N ASN A 651 -24.96 29.00 1.67
CA ASN A 651 -26.30 29.22 2.22
C ASN A 651 -26.18 29.54 3.72
N SER A 652 -25.60 30.70 4.03
CA SER A 652 -25.70 31.31 5.35
C SER A 652 -27.07 32.00 5.47
N SER A 653 -28.09 31.21 5.74
CA SER A 653 -29.41 31.64 6.24
C SER A 653 -30.07 30.43 6.86
N LYS A 654 -30.48 30.37 8.13
CA LYS A 654 -30.68 31.30 9.26
C LYS A 654 -31.27 30.43 10.40
N PRO A 655 -31.74 31.02 11.50
CA PRO A 655 -31.03 31.51 12.69
C PRO A 655 -30.67 30.43 13.73
#